data_AF-A0A946TXU4-F1
#
_entry.id   AF-A0A946TXU4-F1
#
_cell.length_a   1.000
_cell.length_b   1.000
_cell.length_c   1.000
_cell.angle_alpha   90.00
_cell.angle_beta   90.00
_cell.angle_gamma   90.00
#
_symmetry.space_group_name_H-M   'P 1'
#
loop_
_entity.id
_entity.type
_entity.pdbx_description
1 polymer ?
#
loop_
_entity_poly.entity_id
_entity_poly.type
_entity_poly.pdbx_seq_one_letter_code
_entity_poly.pdbx_strand_id
1 'polypeptide(L)'
;MVELWTRDGTVGIEVIASEAFDLDDEAILEGGHRFKALNNPVALEPGSYTIVAYGYGGGEPNVNVSGQPAENFGLSSNDAGGAITFVGGSRWGDAGSFPANADGGPEQRYGAGSFKVASEDEDEDEDEISDAWEIANGLDPENPEDAGQDADDDGLNNLKEFQLGLDPNSKDTDGDGAEDGFEYDNDSDPKDPDTDDDELNDGEEFAEGTDPMDPDTDGDGFRDGFEVAKGSDPNDSNSFPEIESGPGAIIYDVAEGTEGNQDFGGPLGMDFEVNSVITISELGAFDSGSDGLFLPIKVELWSREGDSGIEVLAEMNFDENDEGVLEGGHRFKALTEPAVLDPGSYSIVATGYGASEKNYNRGIGPSEEFSTNDLEGIITFVGGSRWGDAGTFPGNLDGGPEQRYGAGSFKVIVDDEDGDGMPDAWEEDNGLDPEMAQDAEDDPDNDGLSNLTEFEAGLNPKVADTDDDGVQDGTEIDNETDPLKPDTDDDGLSDGEEITAGTDPLNPDTDDDGYKDGQEVAKGTDPKDSNSSPVSQFAGELAYKIEQGTIGNQNYTGALGLDFVVEETIRVLELGAFDSGADGLKRPITVSMWSRDDMETPGEVNDDIGLEMLAQIEFGPGNEGDLRDAHRTIALEDELVLEPGAYTIVASGYGAGEPNGNVGTPGMSLTEDPIITFVGGGRYGNDVTAYPGVPDGGPENRYAAGTFAFEILSSPLRFTDISYDPVQEETTMTWSSVPNRIYAIDESIDLITWEELDDSLASEGMSTSFTIDTLPGKSFFRVRLQE
;
A
#
# COMPACT_ATOMS: atom_id res chain seq x y z
N MET A 1 44.16 17.62 14.78
CA MET A 1 43.66 16.92 13.59
C MET A 1 42.26 16.44 13.92
N VAL A 2 41.36 16.55 12.95
CA VAL A 2 39.96 16.14 13.06
C VAL A 2 39.68 15.18 11.91
N GLU A 3 38.99 14.08 12.19
CA GLU A 3 38.63 13.01 11.25
C GLU A 3 37.15 12.67 11.42
N LEU A 4 36.47 12.36 10.33
CA LEU A 4 35.13 11.80 10.31
C LEU A 4 35.21 10.34 9.88
N TRP A 5 34.67 9.45 10.70
CA TRP A 5 34.72 8.00 10.49
C TRP A 5 33.33 7.43 10.22
N THR A 6 33.23 6.50 9.27
CA THR A 6 32.10 5.56 9.18
C THR A 6 32.21 4.51 10.27
N ARG A 7 31.06 4.02 10.76
CA ARG A 7 30.98 3.09 11.88
C ARG A 7 29.90 2.04 11.65
N ASP A 8 30.20 0.82 12.07
CA ASP A 8 29.22 -0.23 12.32
C ASP A 8 29.26 -0.57 13.83
N GLY A 9 28.17 -0.24 14.53
CA GLY A 9 28.01 -0.43 15.97
C GLY A 9 29.14 0.19 16.83
N THR A 10 30.16 -0.60 17.15
CA THR A 10 31.30 -0.19 17.99
C THR A 10 32.64 -0.14 17.26
N VAL A 11 32.65 -0.44 15.97
CA VAL A 11 33.85 -0.54 15.13
C VAL A 11 33.85 0.62 14.12
N GLY A 12 35.00 1.29 13.98
CA GLY A 12 35.23 2.24 12.89
C GLY A 12 35.67 1.50 11.64
N ILE A 13 35.07 1.85 10.51
CA ILE A 13 35.32 1.20 9.22
C ILE A 13 36.38 1.99 8.45
N GLU A 14 36.10 3.24 8.11
CA GLU A 14 36.96 4.08 7.28
C GLU A 14 36.90 5.56 7.68
N VAL A 15 37.96 6.32 7.36
CA VAL A 15 38.00 7.79 7.45
C VAL A 15 37.52 8.37 6.13
N ILE A 16 36.36 9.04 6.15
CA ILE A 16 35.76 9.64 4.95
C ILE A 16 36.13 11.12 4.77
N ALA A 17 36.48 11.81 5.85
CA ALA A 17 37.01 13.17 5.80
C ALA A 17 38.08 13.37 6.88
N SER A 18 39.11 14.16 6.59
CA SER A 18 40.12 14.52 7.60
C SER A 18 40.73 15.89 7.32
N GLU A 19 41.01 16.64 8.38
CA GLU A 19 41.65 17.95 8.26
C GLU A 19 42.60 18.23 9.44
N ALA A 20 43.73 18.89 9.12
CA ALA A 20 44.75 19.28 10.08
C ALA A 20 44.71 20.79 10.35
N PHE A 21 44.84 21.16 11.62
CA PHE A 21 44.89 22.56 12.05
C PHE A 21 46.28 22.86 12.58
N ASP A 22 47.01 23.73 11.88
CA ASP A 22 48.30 24.25 12.30
C ASP A 22 48.15 25.60 13.03
N LEU A 23 49.17 25.97 13.82
CA LEU A 23 49.13 27.15 14.70
C LEU A 23 49.00 28.50 13.97
N ASP A 24 49.29 28.52 12.66
CA ASP A 24 49.32 29.72 11.82
C ASP A 24 48.13 29.81 10.85
N ASP A 25 47.17 28.88 10.92
CA ASP A 25 46.05 28.82 9.97
C ASP A 25 44.98 29.90 10.22
N GLU A 26 44.51 30.53 9.14
CA GLU A 26 43.33 31.42 9.13
C GLU A 26 42.03 30.58 9.13
N ALA A 27 41.77 29.85 10.21
CA ALA A 27 40.52 29.11 10.40
C ALA A 27 39.45 30.00 11.05
N ILE A 28 38.21 29.91 10.56
CA ILE A 28 37.06 30.69 11.01
C ILE A 28 36.65 30.22 12.41
N LEU A 29 36.50 31.15 13.37
CA LEU A 29 36.08 30.84 14.74
C LEU A 29 34.56 31.01 14.88
N GLU A 30 33.87 29.91 15.17
CA GLU A 30 32.41 29.88 15.30
C GLU A 30 32.00 28.81 16.32
N GLY A 31 31.01 29.10 17.18
CA GLY A 31 30.55 28.13 18.20
C GLY A 31 31.63 27.64 19.18
N GLY A 32 32.79 28.32 19.26
CA GLY A 32 33.96 27.87 20.03
C GLY A 32 34.89 26.91 19.29
N HIS A 33 34.55 26.51 18.06
CA HIS A 33 35.34 25.68 17.17
C HIS A 33 35.99 26.50 16.05
N ARG A 34 37.07 25.96 15.48
CA ARG A 34 37.72 26.51 14.28
C ARG A 34 37.39 25.64 13.08
N PHE A 35 36.93 26.24 11.99
CA PHE A 35 36.56 25.54 10.76
C PHE A 35 37.50 25.89 9.60
N LYS A 36 37.76 24.87 8.77
CA LYS A 36 38.38 24.97 7.45
C LYS A 36 37.44 24.29 6.46
N ALA A 37 37.25 24.87 5.28
CA ALA A 37 36.57 24.22 4.18
C ALA A 37 37.34 22.96 3.77
N LEU A 38 36.62 21.87 3.51
CA LEU A 38 37.19 20.68 2.88
C LEU A 38 37.45 20.99 1.40
N ASN A 39 38.54 20.47 0.84
CA ASN A 39 38.79 20.64 -0.60
C ASN A 39 37.75 19.88 -1.43
N ASN A 40 37.25 18.76 -0.90
CA ASN A 40 36.14 17.98 -1.44
C ASN A 40 35.16 17.78 -0.29
N PRO A 41 34.00 18.46 -0.30
CA PRO A 41 32.89 18.16 0.59
C PRO A 41 32.46 16.69 0.44
N VAL A 42 31.88 16.14 1.50
CA VAL A 42 31.55 14.71 1.57
C VAL A 42 30.06 14.61 1.85
N ALA A 43 29.33 14.00 0.91
CA ALA A 43 27.95 13.58 1.13
C ALA A 43 27.92 12.46 2.18
N LEU A 44 27.00 12.56 3.14
CA LEU A 44 26.83 11.56 4.19
C LEU A 44 25.54 10.80 3.93
N GLU A 45 25.65 9.60 3.40
CA GLU A 45 24.51 8.68 3.26
C GLU A 45 23.92 8.29 4.63
N PRO A 46 22.64 7.89 4.70
CA PRO A 46 22.05 7.35 5.92
C PRO A 46 22.94 6.28 6.57
N GLY A 47 23.40 6.53 7.80
CA GLY A 47 24.39 5.67 8.43
C GLY A 47 24.90 6.16 9.77
N SER A 48 25.80 5.37 10.36
CA SER A 48 26.42 5.67 11.66
C SER A 48 27.82 6.28 11.48
N TYR A 49 28.01 7.49 12.00
CA TYR A 49 29.28 8.22 11.90
C TYR A 49 29.89 8.53 13.27
N THR A 50 31.18 8.86 13.28
CA THR A 50 31.88 9.32 14.49
C THR A 50 32.93 10.36 14.14
N ILE A 51 32.79 11.57 14.69
CA ILE A 51 33.84 12.59 14.62
C ILE A 51 34.90 12.35 15.69
N VAL A 52 36.16 12.32 15.27
CA VAL A 52 37.32 12.04 16.10
C VAL A 52 38.29 13.20 16.01
N ALA A 53 38.75 13.70 17.16
CA ALA A 53 39.75 14.75 17.21
C ALA A 53 40.87 14.41 18.17
N TYR A 54 42.10 14.70 17.76
CA TYR A 54 43.30 14.45 18.56
C TYR A 54 44.34 15.55 18.42
N GLY A 55 45.20 15.64 19.46
CA GLY A 55 46.22 16.68 19.61
C GLY A 55 46.03 17.58 20.85
N TYR A 56 44.93 17.42 21.59
CA TYR A 56 44.68 18.15 22.85
C TYR A 56 45.75 17.85 23.92
N GLY A 57 46.07 18.86 24.74
CA GLY A 57 47.13 18.75 25.75
C GLY A 57 47.10 19.88 26.77
N GLY A 58 48.11 19.94 27.66
CA GLY A 58 48.11 20.93 28.75
C GLY A 58 48.17 22.41 28.33
N GLY A 59 48.47 22.69 27.05
CA GLY A 59 48.38 24.02 26.46
C GLY A 59 47.00 24.34 25.86
N GLU A 60 46.27 23.32 25.44
CA GLU A 60 44.96 23.40 24.78
C GLU A 60 44.10 22.21 25.28
N PRO A 61 43.48 22.32 26.46
CA PRO A 61 42.68 21.24 27.05
C PRO A 61 41.33 21.12 26.33
N ASN A 62 40.85 19.89 26.14
CA ASN A 62 39.48 19.65 25.69
C ASN A 62 38.46 19.92 26.82
N VAL A 63 37.19 20.03 26.43
CA VAL A 63 36.07 20.09 27.38
C VAL A 63 35.68 18.67 27.79
N ASN A 64 35.54 18.43 29.10
CA ASN A 64 35.03 17.18 29.66
C ASN A 64 34.05 17.49 30.80
N VAL A 65 32.80 17.05 30.64
CA VAL A 65 31.67 17.43 31.49
C VAL A 65 31.65 16.74 32.87
N SER A 66 32.48 15.71 33.12
CA SER A 66 32.72 15.09 34.46
C SER A 66 31.48 14.87 35.37
N GLY A 67 30.32 14.52 34.80
CA GLY A 67 29.08 14.25 35.56
C GLY A 67 28.31 15.51 36.02
N GLN A 68 28.49 16.65 35.36
CA GLN A 68 27.63 17.83 35.48
C GLN A 68 26.74 17.96 34.22
N PRO A 69 25.71 18.81 34.18
CA PRO A 69 24.98 19.09 32.94
C PRO A 69 25.87 19.73 31.86
N ALA A 70 25.75 19.29 30.60
CA ALA A 70 26.60 19.71 29.47
C ALA A 70 26.48 21.22 29.15
N GLU A 71 25.27 21.77 29.33
CA GLU A 71 24.94 23.20 29.21
C GLU A 71 25.80 24.11 30.12
N ASN A 72 26.26 23.62 31.28
CA ASN A 72 27.14 24.38 32.18
C ASN A 72 28.55 24.59 31.60
N PHE A 73 28.88 23.87 30.54
CA PHE A 73 30.14 23.96 29.80
C PHE A 73 29.95 24.52 28.40
N GLY A 74 28.73 24.98 28.05
CA GLY A 74 28.41 25.56 26.76
C GLY A 74 28.41 24.55 25.61
N LEU A 75 28.22 23.26 25.89
CA LEU A 75 28.04 22.25 24.85
C LEU A 75 26.57 22.21 24.41
N SER A 76 26.37 22.18 23.10
CA SER A 76 25.06 22.02 22.45
C SER A 76 25.23 21.17 21.20
N SER A 77 24.17 20.48 20.79
CA SER A 77 24.06 19.77 19.52
C SER A 77 23.04 20.46 18.62
N ASN A 78 23.20 20.29 17.31
CA ASN A 78 22.25 20.67 16.28
C ASN A 78 21.94 19.40 15.49
N ASP A 79 20.67 19.04 15.37
CA ASP A 79 20.18 17.87 14.64
C ASP A 79 20.03 18.13 13.13
N ALA A 80 20.37 19.33 12.66
CA ALA A 80 20.30 19.74 11.26
C ALA A 80 18.90 19.48 10.67
N GLY A 81 17.86 19.92 11.38
CA GLY A 81 16.48 19.76 10.91
C GLY A 81 15.92 18.34 11.04
N GLY A 82 16.63 17.43 11.73
CA GLY A 82 16.24 16.04 11.91
C GLY A 82 17.12 15.04 11.14
N ALA A 83 17.97 15.53 10.23
CA ALA A 83 18.91 14.69 9.46
C ALA A 83 19.95 13.99 10.35
N ILE A 84 20.27 14.55 11.53
CA ILE A 84 21.25 13.99 12.46
C ILE A 84 20.57 13.54 13.75
N THR A 85 20.49 12.23 13.93
CA THR A 85 20.20 11.63 15.25
C THR A 85 21.50 11.30 15.97
N PHE A 86 21.75 11.95 17.10
CA PHE A 86 22.92 11.65 17.93
C PHE A 86 22.69 10.32 18.67
N VAL A 87 23.37 9.26 18.22
CA VAL A 87 23.20 7.91 18.77
C VAL A 87 24.41 7.46 19.60
N GLY A 88 24.24 7.50 20.94
CA GLY A 88 25.11 6.83 21.90
C GLY A 88 26.15 7.70 22.62
N GLY A 89 26.72 7.16 23.71
CA GLY A 89 27.63 7.89 24.60
C GLY A 89 29.02 8.19 24.01
N SER A 90 29.67 9.25 24.48
CA SER A 90 31.00 9.67 23.98
C SER A 90 32.09 8.61 24.19
N ARG A 91 33.11 8.59 23.31
CA ARG A 91 34.17 7.56 23.26
C ARG A 91 35.57 8.15 23.39
N TRP A 92 36.54 7.32 23.76
CA TRP A 92 37.96 7.72 23.85
C TRP A 92 38.92 6.59 23.41
N GLY A 93 40.12 6.95 22.96
CA GLY A 93 41.10 6.00 22.45
C GLY A 93 42.48 6.62 22.23
N ASP A 94 43.38 5.82 21.65
CA ASP A 94 44.73 6.25 21.31
C ASP A 94 44.71 7.10 20.02
N ALA A 95 45.60 8.10 19.94
CA ALA A 95 45.69 8.99 18.79
C ALA A 95 46.00 8.24 17.49
N GLY A 96 45.31 8.61 16.41
CA GLY A 96 45.45 7.97 15.09
C GLY A 96 44.76 6.60 14.97
N SER A 97 43.82 6.29 15.86
CA SER A 97 42.97 5.09 15.80
C SER A 97 41.55 5.41 16.20
N PHE A 98 40.59 4.63 15.68
CA PHE A 98 39.18 4.76 16.05
C PHE A 98 38.99 4.59 17.58
N PRO A 99 38.26 5.49 18.25
CA PRO A 99 38.07 5.44 19.70
C PRO A 99 37.09 4.34 20.10
N ALA A 100 37.60 3.12 20.31
CA ALA A 100 36.77 1.95 20.62
C ALA A 100 36.17 1.93 22.05
N ASN A 101 36.68 2.74 22.99
CA ASN A 101 36.23 2.68 24.39
C ASN A 101 35.04 3.61 24.63
N ALA A 102 33.86 3.04 24.84
CA ALA A 102 32.68 3.77 25.31
C ALA A 102 32.87 4.20 26.77
N ASP A 103 32.49 5.44 27.09
CA ASP A 103 32.71 6.03 28.41
C ASP A 103 31.48 5.91 29.34
N GLY A 104 30.38 5.32 28.85
CA GLY A 104 29.15 5.07 29.61
C GLY A 104 28.48 6.33 30.18
N GLY A 105 28.85 7.51 29.67
CA GLY A 105 28.28 8.81 30.05
C GLY A 105 27.26 9.32 29.03
N PRO A 106 26.67 10.51 29.28
CA PRO A 106 25.74 11.12 28.34
C PRO A 106 26.42 11.43 26.99
N GLU A 107 25.62 11.58 25.95
CA GLU A 107 26.06 11.78 24.55
C GLU A 107 27.00 12.99 24.40
N GLN A 108 26.79 14.04 25.21
CA GLN A 108 27.53 15.30 25.20
C GLN A 108 28.64 15.40 26.27
N ARG A 109 29.46 14.36 26.47
CA ARG A 109 30.52 14.39 27.51
C ARG A 109 31.80 15.12 27.10
N TYR A 110 32.17 15.09 25.82
CA TYR A 110 33.41 15.70 25.30
C TYR A 110 33.12 16.73 24.20
N GLY A 111 33.70 17.93 24.32
CA GLY A 111 33.74 18.92 23.23
C GLY A 111 35.04 18.84 22.45
N ALA A 112 35.18 17.84 21.58
CA ALA A 112 36.46 17.53 20.91
C ALA A 112 36.47 17.81 19.39
N GLY A 113 35.34 17.74 18.68
CA GLY A 113 35.28 17.99 17.23
C GLY A 113 33.88 18.45 16.81
N SER A 114 33.80 19.13 15.67
CA SER A 114 32.56 19.60 15.04
C SER A 114 32.76 19.64 13.51
N PHE A 115 31.67 19.59 12.76
CA PHE A 115 31.62 19.73 11.30
C PHE A 115 30.46 20.66 10.92
N LYS A 116 30.52 21.26 9.74
CA LYS A 116 29.40 21.98 9.14
C LYS A 116 28.71 21.07 8.12
N VAL A 117 27.42 21.25 7.97
CA VAL A 117 26.57 20.64 6.94
C VAL A 117 26.00 21.80 6.15
N ALA A 118 26.05 21.74 4.82
CA ALA A 118 25.17 22.55 3.98
C ALA A 118 23.86 21.76 3.90
N SER A 119 22.76 22.33 4.41
CA SER A 119 21.47 21.64 4.28
C SER A 119 20.94 21.76 2.85
N GLU A 120 20.11 20.81 2.42
CA GLU A 120 19.40 20.90 1.14
C GLU A 120 18.51 22.14 1.03
N ASP A 121 18.14 22.75 2.16
CA ASP A 121 17.35 23.98 2.23
C ASP A 121 18.19 25.27 2.35
N GLU A 122 19.53 25.18 2.48
CA GLU A 122 20.39 26.37 2.52
C GLU A 122 20.68 26.83 1.08
N ASP A 123 20.44 28.11 0.83
CA ASP A 123 20.67 28.85 -0.42
C ASP A 123 21.25 30.21 0.01
N GLU A 124 22.58 30.29 0.07
CA GLU A 124 23.34 31.40 0.68
C GLU A 124 23.29 32.67 -0.19
N ASP A 125 23.16 32.54 -1.50
CA ASP A 125 23.13 33.68 -2.43
C ASP A 125 21.74 34.04 -2.99
N GLU A 126 20.72 33.28 -2.59
CA GLU A 126 19.30 33.44 -2.90
C GLU A 126 19.00 33.30 -4.41
N ASP A 127 19.65 32.37 -5.11
CA ASP A 127 19.48 32.13 -6.55
C ASP A 127 18.55 30.96 -6.93
N GLU A 128 17.91 30.35 -5.92
CA GLU A 128 16.96 29.24 -6.02
C GLU A 128 17.62 27.86 -6.27
N ILE A 129 18.96 27.76 -6.23
CA ILE A 129 19.70 26.50 -6.14
C ILE A 129 20.19 26.32 -4.71
N SER A 130 20.23 25.09 -4.19
CA SER A 130 20.75 24.85 -2.84
C SER A 130 22.27 24.78 -2.81
N ASP A 131 22.89 25.30 -1.75
CA ASP A 131 24.33 25.23 -1.47
C ASP A 131 24.86 23.81 -1.65
N ALA A 132 24.08 22.82 -1.20
CA ALA A 132 24.42 21.41 -1.28
C ALA A 132 24.56 20.93 -2.74
N TRP A 133 23.61 21.33 -3.60
CA TRP A 133 23.60 20.96 -5.01
C TRP A 133 24.67 21.71 -5.80
N GLU A 134 24.86 23.00 -5.54
CA GLU A 134 25.93 23.79 -6.17
C GLU A 134 27.31 23.21 -5.88
N ILE A 135 27.58 22.87 -4.61
CA ILE A 135 28.83 22.23 -4.21
C ILE A 135 29.02 20.87 -4.90
N ALA A 136 27.95 20.08 -5.01
CA ALA A 136 28.01 18.76 -5.64
C ALA A 136 28.36 18.85 -7.13
N ASN A 137 27.83 19.87 -7.81
CA ASN A 137 27.97 20.08 -9.25
C ASN A 137 29.08 21.09 -9.63
N GLY A 138 29.82 21.59 -8.66
CA GLY A 138 30.98 22.47 -8.88
C GLY A 138 30.65 23.94 -9.18
N LEU A 139 29.45 24.39 -8.81
CA LEU A 139 29.01 25.78 -8.80
C LEU A 139 29.45 26.49 -7.51
N ASP A 140 29.26 27.81 -7.43
CA ASP A 140 29.76 28.65 -6.34
C ASP A 140 28.61 29.21 -5.47
N PRO A 141 28.36 28.66 -4.25
CA PRO A 141 27.25 29.06 -3.37
C PRO A 141 27.23 30.52 -2.88
N GLU A 142 28.21 31.32 -3.28
CA GLU A 142 28.26 32.76 -2.99
C GLU A 142 28.00 33.62 -4.25
N ASN A 143 27.71 33.01 -5.40
CA ASN A 143 27.66 33.62 -6.72
C ASN A 143 26.31 33.39 -7.45
N PRO A 144 25.32 34.28 -7.27
CA PRO A 144 23.95 34.05 -7.77
C PRO A 144 23.82 34.25 -9.30
N GLU A 145 24.94 34.47 -9.99
CA GLU A 145 25.00 34.60 -11.44
C GLU A 145 25.27 33.26 -12.14
N ASP A 146 25.67 32.20 -11.42
CA ASP A 146 25.89 30.88 -12.04
C ASP A 146 24.63 30.03 -12.14
N ALA A 147 23.58 30.20 -11.33
CA ALA A 147 22.26 29.63 -11.64
C ALA A 147 21.76 29.96 -13.06
N GLY A 148 22.11 31.15 -13.57
CA GLY A 148 21.76 31.60 -14.91
C GLY A 148 22.75 31.20 -16.00
N GLN A 149 23.81 30.47 -15.68
CA GLN A 149 24.78 29.96 -16.64
C GLN A 149 24.34 28.59 -17.16
N ASP A 150 24.81 28.28 -18.35
CA ASP A 150 24.63 27.02 -19.07
C ASP A 150 26.04 26.41 -19.07
N ALA A 151 26.29 25.46 -18.16
CA ALA A 151 27.64 25.05 -17.82
C ALA A 151 28.24 24.08 -18.84
N ASP A 152 27.41 23.31 -19.54
CA ASP A 152 27.84 22.37 -20.56
C ASP A 152 27.52 22.78 -22.01
N ASP A 153 26.78 23.87 -22.23
CA ASP A 153 26.35 24.42 -23.52
C ASP A 153 25.31 23.54 -24.25
N ASP A 154 24.34 22.95 -23.57
CA ASP A 154 23.22 22.17 -24.12
C ASP A 154 21.93 22.99 -24.40
N GLY A 155 21.80 24.16 -23.78
CA GLY A 155 20.65 25.06 -23.91
C GLY A 155 19.79 25.20 -22.64
N LEU A 156 20.01 24.38 -21.63
CA LEU A 156 19.48 24.55 -20.28
C LEU A 156 20.42 25.44 -19.46
N ASN A 157 19.92 25.94 -18.34
CA ASN A 157 20.78 26.62 -17.37
C ASN A 157 20.80 25.82 -16.08
N ASN A 158 21.82 26.05 -15.26
CA ASN A 158 22.05 25.32 -14.03
C ASN A 158 20.82 25.26 -13.12
N LEU A 159 20.05 26.36 -13.04
CA LEU A 159 18.79 26.39 -12.28
C LEU A 159 17.73 25.46 -12.87
N LYS A 160 17.62 25.41 -14.20
CA LYS A 160 16.65 24.55 -14.87
C LYS A 160 17.04 23.08 -14.75
N GLU A 161 18.32 22.78 -14.84
CA GLU A 161 18.88 21.44 -14.63
C GLU A 161 18.66 20.98 -13.20
N PHE A 162 18.90 21.84 -12.20
CA PHE A 162 18.54 21.58 -10.81
C PHE A 162 17.05 21.25 -10.63
N GLN A 163 16.16 22.01 -11.28
CA GLN A 163 14.71 21.80 -11.21
C GLN A 163 14.26 20.49 -11.89
N LEU A 164 14.96 20.06 -12.93
CA LEU A 164 14.70 18.80 -13.64
C LEU A 164 15.44 17.61 -13.00
N GLY A 165 16.42 17.88 -12.13
CA GLY A 165 17.30 16.88 -11.53
C GLY A 165 18.28 16.28 -12.53
N LEU A 166 18.80 17.09 -13.45
CA LEU A 166 19.81 16.75 -14.47
C LEU A 166 21.22 17.12 -13.97
N ASP A 167 22.27 16.65 -14.66
CA ASP A 167 23.66 17.03 -14.35
C ASP A 167 24.07 18.27 -15.17
N PRO A 168 24.32 19.44 -14.54
CA PRO A 168 24.70 20.67 -15.25
C PRO A 168 26.04 20.62 -15.99
N ASN A 169 26.74 19.49 -15.91
CA ASN A 169 27.99 19.25 -16.61
C ASN A 169 27.87 18.16 -17.69
N SER A 170 26.66 17.65 -17.96
CA SER A 170 26.39 16.59 -18.93
C SER A 170 25.29 16.99 -19.90
N LYS A 171 25.67 17.20 -21.16
CA LYS A 171 24.77 17.67 -22.22
C LYS A 171 23.66 16.68 -22.60
N ASP A 172 23.73 15.48 -22.07
CA ASP A 172 23.08 14.25 -22.53
C ASP A 172 23.09 13.31 -21.32
N THR A 173 22.01 13.34 -20.55
CA THR A 173 21.91 12.75 -19.21
C THR A 173 21.67 11.25 -19.27
N ASP A 174 20.88 10.74 -20.21
CA ASP A 174 20.62 9.31 -20.41
C ASP A 174 21.54 8.64 -21.44
N GLY A 175 22.20 9.42 -22.31
CA GLY A 175 23.24 8.94 -23.22
C GLY A 175 22.71 8.37 -24.53
N ASP A 176 21.49 8.70 -24.94
CA ASP A 176 20.84 8.20 -26.15
C ASP A 176 21.32 8.94 -27.43
N GLY A 177 21.86 10.16 -27.25
CA GLY A 177 22.40 11.00 -28.30
C GLY A 177 21.56 12.23 -28.65
N ALA A 178 20.41 12.42 -28.01
CA ALA A 178 19.75 13.71 -27.84
C ALA A 178 20.51 14.54 -26.78
N GLU A 179 20.29 15.86 -26.75
CA GLU A 179 20.89 16.72 -25.70
C GLU A 179 19.76 17.16 -24.77
N ASP A 180 19.97 17.27 -23.45
CA ASP A 180 18.90 17.54 -22.48
C ASP A 180 18.08 18.80 -22.84
N GLY A 181 18.76 19.86 -23.27
CA GLY A 181 18.12 21.08 -23.75
C GLY A 181 17.32 20.93 -25.05
N PHE A 182 17.69 19.97 -25.91
CA PHE A 182 16.90 19.62 -27.09
C PHE A 182 15.64 18.84 -26.72
N GLU A 183 15.75 17.82 -25.89
CA GLU A 183 14.63 17.00 -25.42
C GLU A 183 13.60 17.86 -24.69
N TYR A 184 14.09 18.70 -23.75
CA TYR A 184 13.26 19.67 -23.05
C TYR A 184 12.49 20.63 -23.99
N ASP A 185 13.09 21.04 -25.11
CA ASP A 185 12.47 21.93 -26.09
C ASP A 185 11.48 21.19 -27.03
N ASN A 186 11.58 19.86 -27.15
CA ASN A 186 10.69 19.00 -27.95
C ASN A 186 9.69 18.20 -27.10
N ASP A 187 9.62 18.48 -25.79
CA ASP A 187 8.71 17.85 -24.82
C ASP A 187 9.02 16.37 -24.50
N SER A 188 10.16 15.82 -24.94
CA SER A 188 10.65 14.48 -24.55
C SER A 188 11.43 14.50 -23.22
N ASP A 189 11.67 13.34 -22.58
CA ASP A 189 12.22 13.26 -21.22
C ASP A 189 13.75 13.07 -21.23
N PRO A 190 14.57 14.06 -20.80
CA PRO A 190 16.05 13.98 -20.77
C PRO A 190 16.68 12.91 -19.87
N LYS A 191 15.87 12.01 -19.32
CA LYS A 191 16.28 10.94 -18.42
C LYS A 191 15.84 9.59 -18.93
N ASP A 192 15.08 9.58 -20.01
CA ASP A 192 14.47 8.40 -20.59
C ASP A 192 14.95 8.29 -22.05
N PRO A 193 15.83 7.33 -22.35
CA PRO A 193 16.43 7.25 -23.67
C PRO A 193 15.44 6.90 -24.79
N ASP A 194 14.19 6.54 -24.50
CA ASP A 194 13.13 6.22 -25.49
C ASP A 194 11.79 6.66 -24.90
N THR A 195 11.42 7.93 -25.11
CA THR A 195 10.33 8.58 -24.36
C THR A 195 8.94 7.99 -24.66
N ASP A 196 8.72 7.42 -25.84
CA ASP A 196 7.43 6.84 -26.24
C ASP A 196 7.43 5.31 -26.41
N ASP A 197 8.54 4.66 -26.01
CA ASP A 197 8.73 3.21 -25.95
C ASP A 197 8.44 2.52 -27.30
N ASP A 198 8.93 3.10 -28.40
CA ASP A 198 8.64 2.66 -29.76
C ASP A 198 9.79 1.88 -30.43
N GLU A 199 10.90 1.68 -29.70
CA GLU A 199 12.15 1.05 -30.09
C GLU A 199 13.11 1.94 -30.91
N LEU A 200 12.78 3.23 -31.08
CA LEU A 200 13.65 4.26 -31.63
C LEU A 200 13.92 5.29 -30.52
N ASN A 201 15.16 5.37 -30.02
CA ASN A 201 15.48 6.39 -29.00
C ASN A 201 15.30 7.82 -29.53
N ASP A 202 15.01 8.78 -28.65
CA ASP A 202 14.78 10.20 -28.96
C ASP A 202 15.86 10.79 -29.89
N GLY A 203 17.13 10.39 -29.68
CA GLY A 203 18.27 10.75 -30.51
C GLY A 203 18.22 10.18 -31.94
N GLU A 204 17.80 8.93 -32.11
CA GLU A 204 17.58 8.26 -33.38
C GLU A 204 16.32 8.79 -34.09
N GLU A 205 15.26 9.05 -33.34
CA GLU A 205 14.04 9.64 -33.85
C GLU A 205 14.28 11.03 -34.43
N PHE A 206 15.07 11.85 -33.74
CA PHE A 206 15.50 13.12 -34.29
C PHE A 206 16.26 12.95 -35.62
N ALA A 207 17.03 11.87 -35.76
CA ALA A 207 17.80 11.59 -36.97
C ALA A 207 16.92 11.11 -38.14
N GLU A 208 15.89 10.31 -37.86
CA GLU A 208 14.91 9.79 -38.82
C GLU A 208 13.77 10.79 -39.12
N GLY A 209 13.55 11.74 -38.22
CA GLY A 209 12.57 12.82 -38.32
C GLY A 209 11.18 12.46 -37.78
N THR A 210 11.11 11.49 -36.88
CA THR A 210 9.92 11.05 -36.14
C THR A 210 9.70 11.94 -34.89
N ASP A 211 8.59 11.75 -34.19
CA ASP A 211 8.17 12.54 -33.02
C ASP A 211 8.35 11.70 -31.75
N PRO A 212 9.30 12.02 -30.84
CA PRO A 212 9.60 11.26 -29.61
C PRO A 212 8.52 11.14 -28.54
N MET A 213 7.31 11.53 -28.90
CA MET A 213 6.14 11.52 -28.04
C MET A 213 4.98 10.79 -28.73
N ASP A 214 5.19 10.24 -29.92
CA ASP A 214 4.20 9.62 -30.77
C ASP A 214 4.79 8.35 -31.42
N PRO A 215 4.52 7.16 -30.85
CA PRO A 215 5.19 5.92 -31.25
C PRO A 215 4.72 5.40 -32.62
N ASP A 216 4.05 6.22 -33.43
CA ASP A 216 3.59 5.97 -34.81
C ASP A 216 3.41 7.36 -35.47
N THR A 217 4.53 7.99 -35.84
CA THR A 217 4.58 9.39 -36.31
C THR A 217 3.62 9.69 -37.46
N ASP A 218 3.41 8.72 -38.35
CA ASP A 218 2.58 8.91 -39.54
C ASP A 218 1.14 8.36 -39.43
N GLY A 219 0.87 7.62 -38.37
CA GLY A 219 -0.44 7.13 -37.97
C GLY A 219 -0.97 6.02 -38.86
N ASP A 220 -0.09 5.17 -39.40
CA ASP A 220 -0.46 4.05 -40.26
C ASP A 220 -0.56 2.69 -39.54
N GLY A 221 -0.24 2.68 -38.25
CA GLY A 221 -0.41 1.56 -37.33
C GLY A 221 0.85 0.72 -37.13
N PHE A 222 2.01 1.16 -37.62
CA PHE A 222 3.32 0.57 -37.31
C PHE A 222 4.14 1.57 -36.48
N ARG A 223 4.87 1.07 -35.48
CA ARG A 223 5.75 1.93 -34.69
C ARG A 223 6.98 2.34 -35.47
N ASP A 224 7.50 3.53 -35.21
CA ASP A 224 8.58 4.09 -36.01
C ASP A 224 9.86 3.25 -35.88
N GLY A 225 10.20 2.80 -34.66
CA GLY A 225 11.30 1.86 -34.42
C GLY A 225 11.18 0.56 -35.24
N PHE A 226 9.99 -0.05 -35.23
CA PHE A 226 9.70 -1.26 -36.00
C PHE A 226 9.87 -1.03 -37.51
N GLU A 227 9.38 0.10 -38.02
CA GLU A 227 9.51 0.47 -39.42
C GLU A 227 10.95 0.67 -39.86
N VAL A 228 11.74 1.38 -39.06
CA VAL A 228 13.18 1.56 -39.30
C VAL A 228 13.89 0.20 -39.33
N ALA A 229 13.58 -0.69 -38.39
CA ALA A 229 14.15 -2.03 -38.29
C ALA A 229 13.83 -2.91 -39.52
N LYS A 230 12.58 -2.90 -39.99
CA LYS A 230 12.14 -3.66 -41.18
C LYS A 230 12.41 -2.93 -42.50
N GLY A 231 12.91 -1.69 -42.45
CA GLY A 231 13.34 -0.90 -43.59
C GLY A 231 12.22 -0.25 -44.41
N SER A 232 11.06 -0.01 -43.77
CA SER A 232 10.01 0.90 -44.26
C SER A 232 10.32 2.35 -43.87
N ASP A 233 9.38 3.28 -44.04
CA ASP A 233 9.64 4.73 -43.91
C ASP A 233 8.65 5.30 -42.89
N PRO A 234 9.08 5.56 -41.63
CA PRO A 234 8.20 5.92 -40.50
C PRO A 234 7.51 7.29 -40.63
N ASN A 235 7.62 7.91 -41.81
CA ASN A 235 7.10 9.23 -42.12
C ASN A 235 6.24 9.23 -43.39
N ASP A 236 5.96 8.05 -43.98
CA ASP A 236 5.06 7.88 -45.12
C ASP A 236 4.08 6.73 -44.86
N SER A 237 2.86 7.11 -44.47
CA SER A 237 1.69 6.26 -44.17
C SER A 237 1.22 5.29 -45.29
N ASN A 238 2.02 5.11 -46.34
CA ASN A 238 1.84 4.17 -47.44
C ASN A 238 3.06 3.26 -47.62
N SER A 239 4.06 3.35 -46.75
CA SER A 239 5.32 2.63 -46.76
C SER A 239 5.28 1.57 -45.68
N PHE A 240 4.69 0.41 -45.98
CA PHE A 240 4.52 -0.63 -44.98
C PHE A 240 5.73 -1.60 -44.93
N PRO A 241 6.10 -2.10 -43.75
CA PRO A 241 7.13 -3.13 -43.59
C PRO A 241 6.73 -4.46 -44.26
N GLU A 242 7.70 -5.21 -44.81
CA GLU A 242 7.45 -6.47 -45.53
C GLU A 242 7.34 -7.64 -44.53
N ILE A 243 6.11 -8.04 -44.18
CA ILE A 243 5.83 -9.13 -43.22
C ILE A 243 5.71 -10.49 -43.96
N GLU A 244 6.57 -11.47 -43.65
CA GLU A 244 6.52 -12.82 -44.25
C GLU A 244 5.43 -13.68 -43.58
N SER A 245 4.31 -13.93 -44.26
CA SER A 245 3.17 -14.68 -43.69
C SER A 245 3.45 -16.19 -43.52
N GLY A 246 3.59 -16.67 -42.28
CA GLY A 246 3.34 -18.06 -41.88
C GLY A 246 1.85 -18.44 -41.88
N PRO A 247 1.46 -19.73 -41.72
CA PRO A 247 0.06 -20.13 -41.56
C PRO A 247 -0.43 -19.77 -40.15
N GLY A 248 -1.02 -18.58 -39.99
CA GLY A 248 -1.43 -18.04 -38.69
C GLY A 248 -2.32 -18.97 -37.85
N ALA A 249 -2.16 -18.91 -36.52
CA ALA A 249 -2.86 -19.76 -35.56
C ALA A 249 -4.30 -19.27 -35.31
N ILE A 250 -5.27 -20.18 -35.28
CA ILE A 250 -6.69 -19.87 -35.00
C ILE A 250 -6.91 -19.86 -33.48
N ILE A 251 -7.39 -18.74 -32.93
CA ILE A 251 -7.54 -18.57 -31.47
C ILE A 251 -8.80 -19.23 -30.92
N TYR A 252 -9.94 -19.05 -31.58
CA TYR A 252 -11.18 -19.74 -31.24
C TYR A 252 -11.54 -20.68 -32.38
N ASP A 253 -11.30 -21.98 -32.20
CA ASP A 253 -11.55 -22.98 -33.23
C ASP A 253 -12.77 -23.83 -32.91
N VAL A 254 -13.67 -23.90 -33.88
CA VAL A 254 -14.80 -24.84 -33.88
C VAL A 254 -14.55 -25.86 -34.97
N ALA A 255 -14.79 -27.14 -34.73
CA ALA A 255 -14.54 -28.16 -35.75
C ALA A 255 -15.32 -27.91 -37.05
N GLU A 256 -14.68 -28.13 -38.20
CA GLU A 256 -15.33 -28.03 -39.52
C GLU A 256 -16.57 -28.93 -39.59
N GLY A 257 -17.69 -28.39 -40.08
CA GLY A 257 -18.96 -29.07 -40.23
C GLY A 257 -19.85 -29.08 -38.97
N THR A 258 -19.44 -28.43 -37.87
CA THR A 258 -20.28 -28.27 -36.68
C THR A 258 -21.52 -27.44 -36.97
N GLU A 259 -22.70 -27.99 -36.66
CA GLU A 259 -23.98 -27.27 -36.80
C GLU A 259 -24.19 -26.29 -35.63
N GLY A 260 -24.50 -25.03 -35.94
CA GLY A 260 -24.89 -24.03 -34.95
C GLY A 260 -26.14 -24.42 -34.17
N ASN A 261 -26.14 -24.16 -32.86
CA ASN A 261 -27.16 -24.65 -31.93
C ASN A 261 -27.98 -23.53 -31.27
N GLN A 262 -27.68 -22.26 -31.54
CA GLN A 262 -28.37 -21.09 -30.99
C GLN A 262 -28.84 -20.14 -32.11
N ASP A 263 -30.08 -19.68 -31.99
CA ASP A 263 -30.69 -18.67 -32.87
C ASP A 263 -30.75 -17.35 -32.10
N PHE A 264 -29.67 -16.56 -32.20
CA PHE A 264 -29.53 -15.28 -31.53
C PHE A 264 -28.84 -14.27 -32.44
N GLY A 265 -29.47 -13.12 -32.70
CA GLY A 265 -28.95 -12.12 -33.64
C GLY A 265 -28.36 -10.86 -33.02
N GLY A 266 -28.32 -10.77 -31.68
CA GLY A 266 -27.57 -9.73 -30.99
C GLY A 266 -26.07 -10.03 -30.99
N PRO A 267 -25.23 -9.08 -30.53
CA PRO A 267 -23.80 -9.29 -30.36
C PRO A 267 -23.53 -10.38 -29.33
N LEU A 268 -22.58 -11.24 -29.67
CA LEU A 268 -21.99 -12.26 -28.80
C LEU A 268 -20.49 -11.99 -28.74
N GLY A 269 -19.95 -11.84 -27.53
CA GLY A 269 -18.54 -11.54 -27.29
C GLY A 269 -17.82 -12.67 -26.55
N MET A 270 -16.52 -12.81 -26.80
CA MET A 270 -15.61 -13.57 -25.95
C MET A 270 -14.48 -12.65 -25.53
N ASP A 271 -14.13 -12.70 -24.24
CA ASP A 271 -13.10 -11.88 -23.64
C ASP A 271 -11.80 -12.68 -23.53
N PHE A 272 -10.68 -11.97 -23.72
CA PHE A 272 -9.33 -12.49 -23.56
C PHE A 272 -8.34 -11.36 -23.22
N GLU A 273 -7.44 -11.60 -22.29
CA GLU A 273 -6.26 -10.75 -22.08
C GLU A 273 -5.17 -11.16 -23.06
N VAL A 274 -4.40 -10.17 -23.48
CA VAL A 274 -3.14 -10.32 -24.19
C VAL A 274 -2.04 -10.01 -23.17
N ASN A 275 -1.07 -10.90 -23.04
CA ASN A 275 0.02 -10.80 -22.08
C ASN A 275 1.31 -10.26 -22.73
N SER A 276 1.45 -10.41 -24.05
CA SER A 276 2.56 -9.90 -24.87
C SER A 276 2.01 -9.51 -26.23
N VAL A 277 2.67 -8.57 -26.93
CA VAL A 277 2.19 -7.98 -28.18
C VAL A 277 1.86 -9.08 -29.20
N ILE A 278 0.67 -8.99 -29.82
CA ILE A 278 0.27 -9.91 -30.91
C ILE A 278 -0.24 -9.16 -32.13
N THR A 279 0.04 -9.72 -33.31
CA THR A 279 -0.47 -9.19 -34.57
C THR A 279 -1.61 -10.07 -35.12
N ILE A 280 -2.82 -9.50 -35.20
CA ILE A 280 -3.99 -10.15 -35.78
C ILE A 280 -4.04 -9.88 -37.28
N SER A 281 -4.00 -10.95 -38.07
CA SER A 281 -3.99 -10.87 -39.53
C SER A 281 -5.36 -11.11 -40.18
N GLU A 282 -6.23 -11.91 -39.54
CA GLU A 282 -7.53 -12.26 -40.09
C GLU A 282 -8.61 -12.26 -39.00
N LEU A 283 -9.81 -11.78 -39.34
CA LEU A 283 -11.01 -12.00 -38.53
C LEU A 283 -11.85 -13.14 -39.12
N GLY A 284 -12.57 -13.86 -38.27
CA GLY A 284 -13.31 -15.07 -38.60
C GLY A 284 -14.76 -15.06 -38.12
N ALA A 285 -15.69 -15.49 -38.97
CA ALA A 285 -17.10 -15.69 -38.63
C ALA A 285 -17.46 -17.18 -38.66
N PHE A 286 -18.11 -17.70 -37.62
CA PHE A 286 -18.60 -19.08 -37.59
C PHE A 286 -19.63 -19.35 -38.70
N ASP A 287 -19.47 -20.46 -39.42
CA ASP A 287 -20.33 -20.94 -40.52
C ASP A 287 -21.01 -22.24 -40.10
N SER A 288 -22.30 -22.17 -39.77
CA SER A 288 -23.05 -23.29 -39.19
C SER A 288 -23.19 -24.45 -40.16
N GLY A 289 -22.41 -25.51 -39.95
CA GLY A 289 -22.38 -26.68 -40.81
C GLY A 289 -21.40 -26.55 -41.97
N SER A 290 -20.64 -25.45 -42.02
CA SER A 290 -19.63 -25.16 -43.04
C SER A 290 -20.17 -25.22 -44.47
N ASP A 291 -21.42 -24.81 -44.67
CA ASP A 291 -22.13 -24.86 -45.95
C ASP A 291 -22.34 -23.48 -46.60
N GLY A 292 -21.71 -22.45 -46.02
CA GLY A 292 -21.69 -21.07 -46.50
C GLY A 292 -22.66 -20.20 -45.73
N LEU A 293 -22.37 -18.91 -45.65
CA LEU A 293 -23.15 -18.00 -44.80
C LEU A 293 -24.49 -17.63 -45.44
N PHE A 294 -25.59 -17.79 -44.68
CA PHE A 294 -26.94 -17.43 -45.13
C PHE A 294 -27.46 -16.10 -44.56
N LEU A 295 -26.72 -15.47 -43.66
CA LEU A 295 -26.99 -14.14 -43.11
C LEU A 295 -25.70 -13.31 -43.12
N PRO A 296 -25.80 -11.97 -43.24
CA PRO A 296 -24.63 -11.11 -43.08
C PRO A 296 -24.18 -11.13 -41.61
N ILE A 297 -22.89 -11.42 -41.39
CA ILE A 297 -22.26 -11.44 -40.08
C ILE A 297 -21.23 -10.32 -40.03
N LYS A 298 -21.25 -9.54 -38.95
CA LYS A 298 -20.21 -8.56 -38.63
C LYS A 298 -19.39 -9.10 -37.46
N VAL A 299 -18.07 -9.08 -37.60
CA VAL A 299 -17.11 -9.40 -36.54
C VAL A 299 -16.31 -8.14 -36.23
N GLU A 300 -16.16 -7.82 -34.95
CA GLU A 300 -15.50 -6.63 -34.44
C GLU A 300 -14.55 -7.05 -33.30
N LEU A 301 -13.33 -6.54 -33.33
CA LEU A 301 -12.35 -6.64 -32.27
C LEU A 301 -12.39 -5.35 -31.45
N TRP A 302 -12.53 -5.47 -30.13
CA TRP A 302 -12.68 -4.33 -29.22
C TRP A 302 -11.57 -4.33 -28.16
N SER A 303 -11.03 -3.16 -27.83
CA SER A 303 -10.36 -2.94 -26.54
C SER A 303 -11.39 -2.74 -25.42
N ARG A 304 -11.04 -3.08 -24.17
CA ARG A 304 -11.94 -2.92 -23.02
C ARG A 304 -11.22 -2.43 -21.77
N GLU A 305 -12.00 -1.78 -20.90
CA GLU A 305 -11.63 -1.42 -19.54
C GLU A 305 -12.68 -2.02 -18.60
N GLY A 306 -12.28 -3.05 -17.84
CA GLY A 306 -13.20 -3.86 -17.05
C GLY A 306 -14.33 -4.45 -17.91
N ASP A 307 -15.57 -4.06 -17.63
CA ASP A 307 -16.78 -4.56 -18.33
C ASP A 307 -17.25 -3.70 -19.51
N SER A 308 -16.50 -2.66 -19.86
CA SER A 308 -16.88 -1.69 -20.90
C SER A 308 -15.95 -1.79 -22.11
N GLY A 309 -16.52 -1.90 -23.30
CA GLY A 309 -15.76 -1.73 -24.55
C GLY A 309 -15.43 -0.26 -24.80
N ILE A 310 -14.19 0.01 -25.15
CA ILE A 310 -13.67 1.38 -25.37
C ILE A 310 -13.77 1.73 -26.84
N GLU A 311 -13.10 0.98 -27.71
CA GLU A 311 -13.08 1.22 -29.15
C GLU A 311 -13.01 -0.06 -29.98
N VAL A 312 -13.32 0.06 -31.28
CA VAL A 312 -13.21 -1.03 -32.25
C VAL A 312 -11.87 -0.88 -32.96
N LEU A 313 -10.98 -1.84 -32.72
CA LEU A 313 -9.64 -1.89 -33.29
C LEU A 313 -9.65 -2.46 -34.71
N ALA A 314 -10.50 -3.45 -34.96
CA ALA A 314 -10.69 -4.03 -36.29
C ALA A 314 -12.14 -4.48 -36.51
N GLU A 315 -12.62 -4.38 -37.74
CA GLU A 315 -13.92 -4.91 -38.13
C GLU A 315 -13.90 -5.63 -39.48
N MET A 316 -14.74 -6.65 -39.59
CA MET A 316 -14.92 -7.41 -40.82
C MET A 316 -16.38 -7.77 -41.05
N ASN A 317 -16.83 -7.58 -42.29
CA ASN A 317 -18.17 -7.98 -42.72
C ASN A 317 -18.09 -9.20 -43.63
N PHE A 318 -18.97 -10.17 -43.37
CA PHE A 318 -19.12 -11.40 -44.12
C PHE A 318 -20.54 -11.49 -44.66
N ASP A 319 -20.69 -11.88 -45.93
CA ASP A 319 -22.00 -12.10 -46.54
C ASP A 319 -22.00 -13.24 -47.57
N GLU A 320 -23.17 -13.62 -48.08
CA GLU A 320 -23.37 -14.74 -49.02
C GLU A 320 -22.56 -14.62 -50.34
N ASN A 321 -22.03 -13.44 -50.68
CA ASN A 321 -21.23 -13.19 -51.88
C ASN A 321 -19.74 -12.98 -51.58
N ASP A 322 -19.39 -12.76 -50.32
CA ASP A 322 -18.04 -12.49 -49.83
C ASP A 322 -17.86 -13.11 -48.44
N GLU A 323 -17.97 -14.44 -48.41
CA GLU A 323 -18.01 -15.21 -47.18
C GLU A 323 -16.64 -15.46 -46.57
N GLY A 324 -15.53 -15.24 -47.28
CA GLY A 324 -14.17 -15.59 -46.82
C GLY A 324 -13.74 -17.03 -47.11
N VAL A 325 -12.60 -17.43 -46.55
CA VAL A 325 -11.99 -18.77 -46.70
C VAL A 325 -12.38 -19.64 -45.50
N LEU A 326 -12.89 -20.85 -45.75
CA LEU A 326 -13.24 -21.80 -44.68
C LEU A 326 -11.99 -22.45 -44.11
N GLU A 327 -11.78 -22.28 -42.81
CA GLU A 327 -10.77 -22.97 -42.00
C GLU A 327 -11.36 -23.29 -40.63
N GLY A 328 -11.28 -24.57 -40.24
CA GLY A 328 -12.14 -25.07 -39.16
C GLY A 328 -13.61 -24.86 -39.50
N GLY A 329 -14.40 -24.47 -38.50
CA GLY A 329 -15.82 -24.12 -38.59
C GLY A 329 -16.05 -22.63 -38.89
N HIS A 330 -14.99 -21.87 -39.13
CA HIS A 330 -15.05 -20.43 -39.35
C HIS A 330 -14.65 -20.06 -40.77
N ARG A 331 -15.16 -18.92 -41.23
CA ARG A 331 -14.75 -18.28 -42.46
C ARG A 331 -13.89 -17.07 -42.14
N PHE A 332 -12.68 -17.03 -42.66
CA PHE A 332 -11.72 -15.96 -42.41
C PHE A 332 -11.57 -15.03 -43.60
N LYS A 333 -11.33 -13.76 -43.30
CA LYS A 333 -10.92 -12.74 -44.25
C LYS A 333 -9.74 -11.98 -43.65
N ALA A 334 -8.70 -11.82 -44.46
CA ALA A 334 -7.57 -10.99 -44.13
C ALA A 334 -8.03 -9.54 -43.89
N LEU A 335 -7.50 -8.94 -42.84
CA LEU A 335 -7.58 -7.52 -42.63
C LEU A 335 -6.76 -6.81 -43.71
N THR A 336 -7.20 -5.61 -44.11
CA THR A 336 -6.40 -4.77 -45.01
C THR A 336 -5.20 -4.16 -44.31
N GLU A 337 -5.35 -3.93 -43.00
CA GLU A 337 -4.36 -3.45 -42.02
C GLU A 337 -4.44 -4.44 -40.85
N PRO A 338 -3.41 -5.27 -40.61
CA PRO A 338 -3.36 -6.13 -39.42
C PRO A 338 -3.56 -5.30 -38.14
N ALA A 339 -4.19 -5.89 -37.12
CA ALA A 339 -4.39 -5.20 -35.85
C ALA A 339 -3.36 -5.70 -34.84
N VAL A 340 -2.48 -4.80 -34.38
CA VAL A 340 -1.55 -5.06 -33.28
C VAL A 340 -2.28 -4.85 -31.97
N LEU A 341 -2.13 -5.79 -31.03
CA LEU A 341 -2.68 -5.70 -29.69
C LEU A 341 -1.53 -5.69 -28.69
N ASP A 342 -1.38 -4.61 -27.94
CA ASP A 342 -0.50 -4.52 -26.78
C ASP A 342 -1.04 -5.35 -25.60
N PRO A 343 -0.22 -5.64 -24.56
CA PRO A 343 -0.71 -6.25 -23.34
C PRO A 343 -1.94 -5.53 -22.78
N GLY A 344 -2.99 -6.30 -22.47
CA GLY A 344 -4.23 -5.75 -21.95
C GLY A 344 -5.49 -6.50 -22.38
N SER A 345 -6.60 -5.79 -22.23
CA SER A 345 -7.93 -6.39 -22.19
C SER A 345 -8.70 -6.20 -23.51
N TYR A 346 -9.14 -7.31 -24.12
CA TYR A 346 -9.85 -7.28 -25.42
C TYR A 346 -11.07 -8.21 -25.54
N SER A 347 -11.97 -7.91 -26.48
CA SER A 347 -13.12 -8.78 -26.79
C SER A 347 -13.31 -8.96 -28.29
N ILE A 348 -13.49 -10.20 -28.74
CA ILE A 348 -13.96 -10.50 -30.09
C ILE A 348 -15.48 -10.64 -30.11
N VAL A 349 -16.15 -9.82 -30.90
CA VAL A 349 -17.62 -9.71 -30.92
C VAL A 349 -18.15 -10.03 -32.31
N ALA A 350 -19.14 -10.92 -32.39
CA ALA A 350 -19.84 -11.24 -33.63
C ALA A 350 -21.35 -10.99 -33.52
N THR A 351 -21.93 -10.39 -34.57
CA THR A 351 -23.35 -10.03 -34.65
C THR A 351 -23.95 -10.44 -36.00
N GLY A 352 -25.23 -10.83 -36.02
CA GLY A 352 -25.98 -11.07 -37.27
C GLY A 352 -26.55 -12.48 -37.44
N TYR A 353 -26.25 -13.38 -36.50
CA TYR A 353 -26.78 -14.75 -36.49
C TYR A 353 -28.31 -14.83 -36.31
N GLY A 354 -28.89 -15.99 -36.57
CA GLY A 354 -30.32 -16.22 -36.45
C GLY A 354 -30.78 -17.60 -36.96
N ALA A 355 -32.08 -17.76 -37.18
CA ALA A 355 -32.69 -19.05 -37.50
C ALA A 355 -32.11 -19.73 -38.77
N SER A 356 -31.60 -18.93 -39.70
CA SER A 356 -31.04 -19.38 -40.99
C SER A 356 -29.51 -19.53 -40.96
N GLU A 357 -28.83 -18.94 -40.00
CA GLU A 357 -27.38 -19.01 -39.80
C GLU A 357 -27.13 -18.93 -38.30
N LYS A 358 -26.94 -20.06 -37.63
CA LYS A 358 -26.95 -20.12 -36.16
C LYS A 358 -25.54 -19.98 -35.60
N ASN A 359 -25.39 -19.31 -34.48
CA ASN A 359 -24.13 -19.34 -33.76
C ASN A 359 -23.96 -20.66 -33.00
N TYR A 360 -22.72 -20.96 -32.61
CA TYR A 360 -22.42 -22.08 -31.72
C TYR A 360 -22.42 -21.62 -30.26
N ASN A 361 -23.08 -22.38 -29.37
CA ASN A 361 -23.09 -22.16 -27.93
C ASN A 361 -22.71 -23.45 -27.19
N ARG A 362 -21.52 -23.47 -26.59
CA ARG A 362 -20.97 -24.62 -25.87
C ARG A 362 -21.82 -25.03 -24.66
N GLY A 363 -22.54 -24.09 -24.03
CA GLY A 363 -23.45 -24.37 -22.91
C GLY A 363 -24.70 -25.20 -23.27
N ILE A 364 -24.97 -25.37 -24.58
CA ILE A 364 -26.11 -26.14 -25.10
C ILE A 364 -25.64 -27.32 -25.98
N GLY A 365 -24.40 -27.26 -26.49
CA GLY A 365 -23.80 -28.23 -27.43
C GLY A 365 -22.76 -29.16 -26.80
N PRO A 366 -22.17 -30.08 -27.60
CA PRO A 366 -21.09 -30.95 -27.15
C PRO A 366 -19.76 -30.21 -27.04
N SER A 367 -19.16 -30.16 -25.84
CA SER A 367 -17.96 -29.37 -25.56
C SER A 367 -16.69 -29.75 -26.35
N GLU A 368 -16.64 -30.93 -26.98
CA GLU A 368 -15.47 -31.44 -27.72
C GLU A 368 -15.30 -30.81 -29.12
N GLU A 369 -16.29 -30.05 -29.59
CA GLU A 369 -16.25 -29.41 -30.91
C GLU A 369 -15.68 -27.98 -30.89
N PHE A 370 -15.31 -27.47 -29.71
CA PHE A 370 -14.76 -26.12 -29.52
C PHE A 370 -13.45 -26.22 -28.76
N SER A 371 -12.41 -25.57 -29.28
CA SER A 371 -11.10 -25.41 -28.65
C SER A 371 -10.65 -23.95 -28.70
N THR A 372 -9.85 -23.56 -27.71
CA THR A 372 -9.10 -22.31 -27.70
C THR A 372 -7.62 -22.59 -27.93
N ASN A 373 -6.89 -21.60 -28.43
CA ASN A 373 -5.44 -21.59 -28.50
C ASN A 373 -4.95 -20.36 -27.72
N ASP A 374 -4.36 -20.60 -26.56
CA ASP A 374 -3.77 -19.59 -25.67
C ASP A 374 -2.42 -19.08 -26.16
N LEU A 375 -1.91 -19.64 -27.28
CA LEU A 375 -0.58 -19.33 -27.80
C LEU A 375 0.49 -19.50 -26.72
N GLU A 376 0.41 -20.60 -25.98
CA GLU A 376 1.41 -20.94 -24.95
C GLU A 376 1.49 -19.93 -23.80
N GLY A 377 0.43 -19.12 -23.59
CA GLY A 377 0.33 -18.19 -22.47
C GLY A 377 0.20 -16.73 -22.90
N ILE A 378 0.46 -16.39 -24.16
CA ILE A 378 0.31 -15.02 -24.68
C ILE A 378 -1.14 -14.54 -24.57
N ILE A 379 -2.12 -15.45 -24.68
CA ILE A 379 -3.54 -15.13 -24.55
C ILE A 379 -4.12 -15.84 -23.34
N THR A 380 -4.56 -15.05 -22.37
CA THR A 380 -5.34 -15.56 -21.23
C THR A 380 -6.83 -15.38 -21.49
N PHE A 381 -7.59 -16.46 -21.53
CA PHE A 381 -9.05 -16.36 -21.68
C PHE A 381 -9.69 -16.00 -20.34
N VAL A 382 -10.22 -14.79 -20.24
CA VAL A 382 -10.83 -14.26 -19.02
C VAL A 382 -12.31 -14.00 -19.20
N GLY A 383 -13.03 -13.82 -18.08
CA GLY A 383 -14.38 -13.27 -18.09
C GLY A 383 -15.44 -14.21 -18.70
N GLY A 384 -16.66 -14.17 -18.16
CA GLY A 384 -17.77 -14.90 -18.77
C GLY A 384 -18.11 -14.30 -20.14
N SER A 385 -18.33 -15.14 -21.17
CA SER A 385 -18.65 -14.65 -22.52
C SER A 385 -19.80 -13.62 -22.52
N ARG A 386 -19.81 -12.68 -23.46
CA ARG A 386 -20.74 -11.53 -23.42
C ARG A 386 -21.92 -11.68 -24.36
N TRP A 387 -23.04 -11.04 -24.03
CA TRP A 387 -24.19 -10.88 -24.95
C TRP A 387 -24.87 -9.53 -24.80
N GLY A 388 -25.51 -9.03 -25.86
CA GLY A 388 -26.13 -7.71 -25.81
C GLY A 388 -27.21 -7.43 -26.85
N ASP A 389 -27.60 -6.16 -26.93
CA ASP A 389 -28.50 -5.63 -27.94
C ASP A 389 -27.71 -5.17 -29.18
N ALA A 390 -28.32 -5.29 -30.35
CA ALA A 390 -27.66 -5.00 -31.63
C ALA A 390 -27.16 -3.55 -31.75
N GLY A 391 -25.89 -3.39 -32.17
CA GLY A 391 -25.26 -2.10 -32.49
C GLY A 391 -24.53 -1.42 -31.33
N THR A 392 -24.27 -2.13 -30.24
CA THR A 392 -23.45 -1.68 -29.09
C THR A 392 -22.56 -2.81 -28.61
N PHE A 393 -21.44 -2.51 -27.96
CA PHE A 393 -20.64 -3.49 -27.23
C PHE A 393 -21.52 -4.32 -26.28
N PRO A 394 -21.35 -5.66 -26.22
CA PRO A 394 -22.20 -6.53 -25.41
C PRO A 394 -21.89 -6.40 -23.90
N GLY A 395 -22.54 -5.46 -23.21
CA GLY A 395 -22.27 -5.21 -21.79
C GLY A 395 -22.84 -6.23 -20.78
N ASN A 396 -23.53 -7.30 -21.20
CA ASN A 396 -24.01 -8.32 -20.26
C ASN A 396 -23.06 -9.51 -20.21
N LEU A 397 -22.43 -9.73 -19.06
CA LEU A 397 -21.68 -10.94 -18.75
C LEU A 397 -22.60 -12.17 -18.69
N ASP A 398 -22.14 -13.28 -19.26
CA ASP A 398 -22.77 -14.58 -19.13
C ASP A 398 -22.05 -15.41 -18.06
N GLY A 399 -22.78 -15.94 -17.08
CA GLY A 399 -22.20 -16.79 -16.02
C GLY A 399 -21.80 -18.22 -16.46
N GLY A 400 -21.63 -18.46 -17.75
CA GLY A 400 -21.09 -19.69 -18.33
C GLY A 400 -19.55 -19.70 -18.35
N PRO A 401 -18.94 -20.71 -18.99
CA PRO A 401 -17.48 -20.75 -19.13
C PRO A 401 -16.98 -19.63 -20.07
N GLU A 402 -15.71 -19.22 -19.95
CA GLU A 402 -15.09 -18.13 -20.73
C GLU A 402 -15.25 -18.28 -22.25
N GLN A 403 -15.19 -19.53 -22.74
CA GLN A 403 -15.33 -19.90 -24.14
C GLN A 403 -16.72 -20.49 -24.46
N ARG A 404 -17.78 -19.71 -24.23
CA ARG A 404 -19.16 -20.14 -24.44
C ARG A 404 -19.64 -20.02 -25.89
N TYR A 405 -19.27 -18.96 -26.61
CA TYR A 405 -19.86 -18.61 -27.91
C TYR A 405 -18.87 -18.80 -29.09
N GLY A 406 -19.04 -19.85 -29.89
CA GLY A 406 -18.35 -19.96 -31.19
C GLY A 406 -19.05 -19.14 -32.25
N ALA A 407 -18.86 -17.83 -32.17
CA ALA A 407 -19.44 -16.86 -33.09
C ALA A 407 -18.33 -16.13 -33.87
N GLY A 408 -17.50 -15.34 -33.19
CA GLY A 408 -16.31 -14.71 -33.76
C GLY A 408 -15.04 -15.53 -33.51
N SER A 409 -14.03 -15.35 -34.35
CA SER A 409 -12.67 -15.85 -34.18
C SER A 409 -11.68 -14.90 -34.85
N PHE A 410 -10.39 -15.12 -34.66
CA PHE A 410 -9.32 -14.39 -35.33
C PHE A 410 -8.07 -15.28 -35.47
N LYS A 411 -7.15 -14.85 -36.34
CA LYS A 411 -5.84 -15.46 -36.51
C LYS A 411 -4.72 -14.52 -36.14
N VAL A 412 -3.73 -15.05 -35.45
CA VAL A 412 -2.53 -14.33 -35.03
C VAL A 412 -1.35 -14.77 -35.89
N ILE A 413 -0.49 -13.82 -36.25
CA ILE A 413 0.88 -14.07 -36.72
C ILE A 413 1.73 -14.18 -35.45
N VAL A 414 2.33 -15.34 -35.24
CA VAL A 414 3.39 -15.52 -34.23
C VAL A 414 4.61 -15.84 -35.06
N ASP A 415 5.48 -14.85 -35.22
CA ASP A 415 6.81 -15.08 -35.79
C ASP A 415 7.66 -15.70 -34.67
N ASP A 416 8.40 -16.74 -35.02
CA ASP A 416 9.28 -17.58 -34.18
C ASP A 416 10.31 -18.12 -35.18
N GLU A 417 11.25 -17.24 -35.54
CA GLU A 417 12.16 -17.37 -36.68
C GLU A 417 13.13 -18.55 -36.47
N ASP A 418 13.49 -18.84 -35.23
CA ASP A 418 14.39 -19.93 -34.89
C ASP A 418 13.72 -21.22 -34.38
N GLY A 419 12.45 -21.16 -34.01
CA GLY A 419 11.60 -22.30 -33.67
C GLY A 419 11.80 -22.83 -32.26
N ASP A 420 12.16 -21.98 -31.30
CA ASP A 420 12.46 -22.38 -29.92
C ASP A 420 11.27 -22.32 -28.96
N GLY A 421 10.17 -21.70 -29.39
CA GLY A 421 8.93 -21.59 -28.63
C GLY A 421 8.70 -20.21 -28.03
N MET A 422 9.64 -19.27 -28.16
CA MET A 422 9.44 -17.87 -27.86
C MET A 422 9.06 -17.12 -29.15
N PRO A 423 8.12 -16.16 -29.11
CA PRO A 423 7.83 -15.31 -30.25
C PRO A 423 8.93 -14.25 -30.47
N ASP A 424 9.27 -13.97 -31.73
CA ASP A 424 10.29 -12.96 -32.10
C ASP A 424 10.06 -11.62 -31.40
N ALA A 425 8.80 -11.17 -31.33
CA ALA A 425 8.44 -9.90 -30.69
C ALA A 425 8.70 -9.92 -29.17
N TRP A 426 8.43 -11.04 -28.50
CA TRP A 426 8.71 -11.15 -27.07
C TRP A 426 10.21 -11.22 -26.81
N GLU A 427 10.95 -11.91 -27.69
CA GLU A 427 12.40 -11.95 -27.62
C GLU A 427 13.02 -10.57 -27.82
N GLU A 428 12.54 -9.79 -28.79
CA GLU A 428 12.95 -8.40 -29.04
C GLU A 428 12.67 -7.51 -27.81
N ASP A 429 11.44 -7.53 -27.27
CA ASP A 429 11.03 -6.80 -26.05
C ASP A 429 11.96 -7.13 -24.85
N ASN A 430 12.37 -8.39 -24.75
CA ASN A 430 13.23 -8.88 -23.69
C ASN A 430 14.71 -8.88 -24.06
N GLY A 431 15.09 -8.23 -25.16
CA GLY A 431 16.48 -8.11 -25.65
C GLY A 431 17.22 -9.43 -25.81
N LEU A 432 16.49 -10.48 -26.19
CA LEU A 432 16.96 -11.78 -26.64
C LEU A 432 17.17 -11.76 -28.17
N ASP A 433 17.69 -12.83 -28.76
CA ASP A 433 18.02 -12.90 -30.18
C ASP A 433 17.05 -13.84 -30.92
N PRO A 434 16.05 -13.32 -31.66
CA PRO A 434 15.04 -14.12 -32.39
C PRO A 434 15.60 -15.11 -33.42
N GLU A 435 16.89 -15.02 -33.75
CA GLU A 435 17.57 -15.99 -34.62
C GLU A 435 18.36 -17.07 -33.83
N MET A 436 18.34 -17.04 -32.49
CA MET A 436 19.13 -17.88 -31.59
C MET A 436 18.32 -18.74 -30.61
N ALA A 437 17.80 -19.87 -31.12
CA ALA A 437 17.06 -20.89 -30.37
C ALA A 437 17.71 -21.52 -29.11
N GLN A 438 18.94 -21.12 -28.79
CA GLN A 438 19.69 -21.58 -27.63
C GLN A 438 19.48 -20.68 -26.42
N ASP A 439 19.12 -19.41 -26.62
CA ASP A 439 18.93 -18.44 -25.54
C ASP A 439 17.61 -18.67 -24.79
N ALA A 440 16.59 -19.36 -25.34
CA ALA A 440 15.46 -19.91 -24.58
C ALA A 440 15.86 -20.68 -23.30
N GLU A 441 17.05 -21.28 -23.29
CA GLU A 441 17.60 -22.07 -22.19
C GLU A 441 18.62 -21.29 -21.33
N ASP A 442 18.92 -20.04 -21.69
CA ASP A 442 19.75 -19.15 -20.88
C ASP A 442 18.94 -18.58 -19.71
N ASP A 443 19.66 -18.12 -18.70
CA ASP A 443 19.17 -17.62 -17.40
C ASP A 443 19.94 -16.30 -17.13
N PRO A 444 19.49 -15.18 -17.73
CA PRO A 444 20.27 -13.93 -17.76
C PRO A 444 20.43 -13.29 -16.38
N ASP A 445 19.39 -13.36 -15.54
CA ASP A 445 19.35 -12.73 -14.22
C ASP A 445 19.78 -13.67 -13.07
N ASN A 446 19.92 -14.97 -13.35
CA ASN A 446 20.41 -16.01 -12.44
C ASN A 446 19.48 -16.30 -11.26
N ASP A 447 18.17 -16.22 -11.48
CA ASP A 447 17.12 -16.54 -10.52
C ASP A 447 16.80 -18.07 -10.49
N GLY A 448 17.20 -18.79 -11.55
CA GLY A 448 17.03 -20.23 -11.72
C GLY A 448 15.93 -20.66 -12.70
N LEU A 449 15.25 -19.70 -13.33
CA LEU A 449 14.37 -19.91 -14.47
C LEU A 449 15.16 -19.74 -15.78
N SER A 450 14.55 -20.12 -16.89
CA SER A 450 15.11 -19.89 -18.21
C SER A 450 14.19 -18.93 -18.96
N ASN A 451 14.70 -18.24 -19.98
CA ASN A 451 13.90 -17.31 -20.78
C ASN A 451 12.55 -17.91 -21.23
N LEU A 452 12.56 -19.16 -21.73
CA LEU A 452 11.32 -19.84 -22.11
C LEU A 452 10.37 -20.09 -20.94
N THR A 453 10.90 -20.43 -19.75
CA THR A 453 10.09 -20.65 -18.55
C THR A 453 9.49 -19.35 -18.05
N GLU A 454 10.24 -18.26 -18.13
CA GLU A 454 9.81 -16.91 -17.76
C GLU A 454 8.75 -16.40 -18.72
N PHE A 455 8.93 -16.63 -20.03
CA PHE A 455 7.89 -16.40 -21.03
C PHE A 455 6.60 -17.17 -20.72
N GLU A 456 6.69 -18.47 -20.44
CA GLU A 456 5.53 -19.31 -20.08
C GLU A 456 4.84 -18.84 -18.78
N ALA A 457 5.60 -18.24 -17.86
CA ALA A 457 5.12 -17.74 -16.57
C ALA A 457 4.65 -16.27 -16.61
N GLY A 458 4.93 -15.54 -17.70
CA GLY A 458 4.65 -14.10 -17.81
C GLY A 458 5.58 -13.23 -16.95
N LEU A 459 6.82 -13.67 -16.76
CA LEU A 459 7.86 -13.01 -15.96
C LEU A 459 8.90 -12.33 -16.86
N ASN A 460 9.82 -11.57 -16.26
CA ASN A 460 10.85 -10.83 -16.99
C ASN A 460 12.22 -11.52 -16.90
N PRO A 461 12.80 -12.00 -18.02
CA PRO A 461 14.10 -12.70 -18.08
C PRO A 461 15.34 -11.91 -17.62
N LYS A 462 15.16 -10.66 -17.24
CA LYS A 462 16.22 -9.77 -16.76
C LYS A 462 16.02 -9.34 -15.31
N VAL A 463 14.93 -9.74 -14.66
CA VAL A 463 14.55 -9.29 -13.33
C VAL A 463 14.34 -10.50 -12.43
N ALA A 464 15.33 -10.77 -11.59
CA ALA A 464 15.36 -11.98 -10.77
C ALA A 464 14.32 -12.03 -9.64
N ASP A 465 13.55 -10.96 -9.43
CA ASP A 465 12.58 -10.74 -8.35
C ASP A 465 11.56 -9.73 -8.91
N THR A 466 10.52 -10.24 -9.58
CA THR A 466 9.61 -9.46 -10.43
C THR A 466 8.69 -8.56 -9.62
N ASP A 467 8.34 -8.95 -8.39
CA ASP A 467 7.44 -8.19 -7.53
C ASP A 467 8.14 -7.42 -6.39
N ASP A 468 9.47 -7.52 -6.32
CA ASP A 468 10.38 -6.74 -5.47
C ASP A 468 10.15 -6.99 -3.95
N ASP A 469 9.71 -8.19 -3.58
CA ASP A 469 9.44 -8.58 -2.19
C ASP A 469 10.67 -9.15 -1.45
N GLY A 470 11.74 -9.45 -2.20
CA GLY A 470 13.00 -10.00 -1.71
C GLY A 470 13.16 -11.51 -1.88
N VAL A 471 12.22 -12.18 -2.55
CA VAL A 471 12.30 -13.57 -3.00
C VAL A 471 12.44 -13.59 -4.52
N GLN A 472 13.27 -14.50 -5.04
CA GLN A 472 13.48 -14.58 -6.49
C GLN A 472 12.38 -15.41 -7.16
N ASP A 473 11.96 -15.06 -8.37
CA ASP A 473 10.86 -15.73 -9.08
C ASP A 473 11.03 -17.25 -9.13
N GLY A 474 12.22 -17.71 -9.51
CA GLY A 474 12.54 -19.15 -9.52
C GLY A 474 12.43 -19.83 -8.15
N THR A 475 12.69 -19.09 -7.06
CA THR A 475 12.50 -19.58 -5.69
C THR A 475 11.03 -19.64 -5.31
N GLU A 476 10.25 -18.67 -5.73
CA GLU A 476 8.82 -18.59 -5.46
C GLU A 476 8.03 -19.70 -6.16
N ILE A 477 8.30 -19.91 -7.46
CA ILE A 477 7.73 -21.04 -8.21
C ILE A 477 8.05 -22.38 -7.53
N ASP A 478 9.28 -22.55 -7.04
CA ASP A 478 9.70 -23.76 -6.31
C ASP A 478 8.99 -23.93 -4.95
N ASN A 479 8.57 -22.83 -4.32
CA ASN A 479 7.86 -22.81 -3.04
C ASN A 479 6.33 -22.73 -3.17
N GLU A 480 5.81 -22.67 -4.41
CA GLU A 480 4.39 -22.52 -4.73
C GLU A 480 3.78 -21.16 -4.32
N THR A 481 4.61 -20.12 -4.15
CA THR A 481 4.18 -18.71 -4.02
C THR A 481 4.01 -18.06 -5.39
N ASP A 482 3.44 -16.85 -5.45
CA ASP A 482 3.09 -16.13 -6.70
C ASP A 482 4.09 -15.00 -7.00
N PRO A 483 5.01 -15.16 -7.98
CA PRO A 483 6.08 -14.18 -8.28
C PRO A 483 5.63 -12.81 -8.78
N LEU A 484 4.33 -12.60 -8.92
CA LEU A 484 3.72 -11.34 -9.33
C LEU A 484 3.00 -10.65 -8.16
N LYS A 485 3.11 -11.18 -6.95
CA LYS A 485 2.32 -10.79 -5.79
C LYS A 485 3.18 -10.80 -4.51
N PRO A 486 3.61 -9.61 -4.03
CA PRO A 486 4.57 -9.53 -2.93
C PRO A 486 4.14 -10.17 -1.61
N ASP A 487 2.84 -10.41 -1.41
CA ASP A 487 2.24 -11.04 -0.23
C ASP A 487 1.25 -12.08 -0.77
N THR A 488 1.66 -13.34 -0.87
CA THR A 488 0.90 -14.39 -1.57
C THR A 488 -0.44 -14.68 -0.89
N ASP A 489 -0.52 -14.63 0.44
CA ASP A 489 -1.69 -15.03 1.21
C ASP A 489 -2.53 -13.88 1.82
N ASP A 490 -2.14 -12.64 1.53
CA ASP A 490 -2.78 -11.38 1.91
C ASP A 490 -2.88 -11.17 3.43
N ASP A 491 -1.84 -11.53 4.19
CA ASP A 491 -1.82 -11.39 5.64
C ASP A 491 -1.22 -10.07 6.16
N GLY A 492 -0.50 -9.35 5.29
CA GLY A 492 0.18 -8.10 5.58
C GLY A 492 1.69 -8.22 5.82
N LEU A 493 2.29 -9.39 5.59
CA LEU A 493 3.73 -9.57 5.39
C LEU A 493 4.00 -10.00 3.95
N SER A 494 5.09 -9.53 3.39
CA SER A 494 5.58 -10.08 2.12
C SER A 494 6.13 -11.49 2.26
N ASP A 495 6.16 -12.29 1.20
CA ASP A 495 6.70 -13.65 1.25
C ASP A 495 8.17 -13.65 1.70
N GLY A 496 8.94 -12.63 1.28
CA GLY A 496 10.29 -12.35 1.74
C GLY A 496 10.39 -12.03 3.24
N GLU A 497 9.46 -11.22 3.76
CA GLU A 497 9.36 -10.94 5.20
C GLU A 497 8.98 -12.18 6.00
N GLU A 498 8.10 -13.02 5.46
CA GLU A 498 7.64 -14.25 6.08
C GLU A 498 8.71 -15.33 6.13
N ILE A 499 9.48 -15.51 5.06
CA ILE A 499 10.67 -16.38 5.06
C ILE A 499 11.66 -15.91 6.15
N THR A 500 11.80 -14.60 6.32
CA THR A 500 12.66 -14.01 7.35
C THR A 500 12.11 -14.19 8.77
N ALA A 501 10.79 -14.02 8.95
CA ALA A 501 10.07 -14.28 10.19
C ALA A 501 10.00 -15.78 10.50
N GLY A 502 10.15 -16.63 9.48
CA GLY A 502 10.00 -18.08 9.50
C GLY A 502 8.55 -18.56 9.63
N THR A 503 7.59 -17.75 9.14
CA THR A 503 6.18 -18.10 8.94
C THR A 503 6.01 -18.82 7.59
N ASP A 504 4.78 -19.20 7.24
CA ASP A 504 4.45 -19.96 6.02
C ASP A 504 3.75 -19.05 5.01
N PRO A 505 4.39 -18.64 3.90
CA PRO A 505 3.84 -17.67 2.93
C PRO A 505 2.54 -18.06 2.22
N LEU A 506 2.05 -19.27 2.47
CA LEU A 506 0.79 -19.79 1.93
C LEU A 506 -0.30 -19.90 2.99
N ASN A 507 -0.04 -19.43 4.21
CA ASN A 507 -0.92 -19.58 5.35
C ASN A 507 -0.95 -18.32 6.24
N PRO A 508 -2.05 -17.53 6.18
CA PRO A 508 -2.10 -16.19 6.77
C PRO A 508 -2.23 -16.17 8.30
N ASP A 509 -2.00 -17.31 8.98
CA ASP A 509 -2.02 -17.53 10.44
C ASP A 509 -1.23 -18.82 10.70
N THR A 510 0.10 -18.70 10.85
CA THR A 510 1.02 -19.83 10.89
C THR A 510 0.79 -20.77 12.07
N ASP A 511 0.25 -20.27 13.18
CA ASP A 511 0.09 -21.05 14.42
C ASP A 511 -1.35 -21.41 14.81
N ASP A 512 -2.31 -21.04 13.96
CA ASP A 512 -3.74 -21.33 14.06
C ASP A 512 -4.39 -20.75 15.35
N ASP A 513 -3.93 -19.61 15.86
CA ASP A 513 -4.48 -18.99 17.06
C ASP A 513 -5.57 -17.93 16.80
N GLY A 514 -5.76 -17.58 15.52
CA GLY A 514 -6.80 -16.68 15.02
C GLY A 514 -6.33 -15.25 14.76
N TYR A 515 -5.04 -14.94 14.91
CA TYR A 515 -4.42 -13.69 14.47
C TYR A 515 -3.53 -13.94 13.26
N LYS A 516 -3.48 -12.99 12.32
CA LYS A 516 -2.61 -13.12 11.15
C LYS A 516 -1.15 -12.84 11.51
N ASP A 517 -0.21 -13.47 10.84
CA ASP A 517 1.22 -13.32 11.14
C ASP A 517 1.66 -11.86 11.00
N GLY A 518 1.22 -11.16 9.95
CA GLY A 518 1.45 -9.73 9.80
C GLY A 518 0.88 -8.86 10.91
N GLN A 519 -0.28 -9.23 11.47
CA GLN A 519 -0.81 -8.55 12.64
C GLN A 519 0.07 -8.75 13.87
N GLU A 520 0.57 -9.97 14.07
CA GLU A 520 1.43 -10.31 15.19
C GLU A 520 2.78 -9.61 15.13
N VAL A 521 3.44 -9.65 13.98
CA VAL A 521 4.71 -8.97 13.74
C VAL A 521 4.56 -7.47 13.97
N ALA A 522 3.51 -6.83 13.43
CA ALA A 522 3.24 -5.41 13.64
C ALA A 522 2.99 -5.04 15.11
N LYS A 523 2.44 -5.97 15.92
CA LYS A 523 2.22 -5.79 17.37
C LYS A 523 3.40 -6.28 18.22
N GLY A 524 4.45 -6.82 17.60
CA GLY A 524 5.65 -7.33 18.27
C GLY A 524 5.40 -8.61 19.06
N THR A 525 4.44 -9.42 18.64
CA THR A 525 4.17 -10.76 19.18
C THR A 525 4.79 -11.84 18.28
N ASP A 526 4.68 -13.13 18.64
CA ASP A 526 5.45 -14.20 17.98
C ASP A 526 4.49 -15.04 17.13
N PRO A 527 4.49 -14.88 15.78
CA PRO A 527 3.52 -15.50 14.86
C PRO A 527 3.60 -17.03 14.75
N LYS A 528 4.36 -17.66 15.63
CA LYS A 528 4.63 -19.11 15.63
C LYS A 528 4.38 -19.75 16.99
N ASP A 529 3.89 -18.96 17.95
CA ASP A 529 3.49 -19.44 19.26
C ASP A 529 2.06 -18.97 19.55
N SER A 530 1.11 -19.87 19.34
CA SER A 530 -0.33 -19.73 19.70
C SER A 530 -0.66 -19.28 21.14
N ASN A 531 0.33 -19.05 22.00
CA ASN A 531 0.18 -18.45 23.33
C ASN A 531 0.77 -17.03 23.43
N SER A 532 1.30 -16.53 22.31
CA SER A 532 1.95 -15.26 22.10
C SER A 532 1.18 -14.47 21.06
N SER A 533 -0.14 -14.44 21.19
CA SER A 533 -1.01 -13.60 20.38
C SER A 533 -0.82 -12.11 20.74
N PRO A 534 -1.33 -11.17 19.94
CA PRO A 534 -1.53 -9.77 20.29
C PRO A 534 -2.47 -9.67 21.50
N VAL A 535 -1.94 -9.91 22.70
CA VAL A 535 -2.71 -9.80 23.93
C VAL A 535 -3.08 -8.33 24.05
N SER A 536 -4.36 -8.00 23.80
CA SER A 536 -4.96 -6.83 24.39
C SER A 536 -4.72 -6.96 25.91
N GLN A 537 -3.69 -6.28 26.42
CA GLN A 537 -3.60 -6.00 27.85
C GLN A 537 -4.76 -5.07 28.15
N PHE A 538 -5.96 -5.66 28.29
CA PHE A 538 -7.28 -5.02 28.33
C PHE A 538 -7.21 -3.51 28.54
N ALA A 539 -7.08 -2.79 27.43
CA ALA A 539 -7.15 -1.34 27.46
C ALA A 539 -8.63 -0.98 27.53
N GLY A 540 -9.04 -0.29 28.59
CA GLY A 540 -10.40 0.23 28.68
C GLY A 540 -11.44 -0.62 29.42
N GLU A 541 -12.50 0.05 29.85
CA GLU A 541 -13.63 -0.53 30.56
C GLU A 541 -14.72 -0.99 29.57
N LEU A 542 -15.37 -2.13 29.82
CA LEU A 542 -16.55 -2.51 29.04
C LEU A 542 -17.71 -1.55 29.32
N ALA A 543 -18.28 -0.96 28.27
CA ALA A 543 -19.43 -0.06 28.36
C ALA A 543 -20.66 -0.77 28.96
N TYR A 544 -20.85 -2.04 28.62
CA TYR A 544 -21.92 -2.87 29.15
C TYR A 544 -21.40 -4.23 29.61
N LYS A 545 -21.71 -4.62 30.86
CA LYS A 545 -21.18 -5.82 31.52
C LYS A 545 -22.29 -6.79 31.90
N ILE A 546 -22.00 -8.07 31.72
CA ILE A 546 -22.88 -9.17 32.12
C ILE A 546 -22.06 -10.22 32.83
N GLU A 547 -22.50 -10.67 34.01
CA GLU A 547 -21.82 -11.71 34.77
C GLU A 547 -21.46 -12.93 33.90
N GLN A 548 -20.17 -13.29 33.86
CA GLN A 548 -19.66 -14.43 33.09
C GLN A 548 -20.45 -15.71 33.35
N GLY A 549 -20.78 -16.44 32.29
CA GLY A 549 -21.58 -17.67 32.37
C GLY A 549 -23.09 -17.45 32.40
N THR A 550 -23.55 -16.21 32.25
CA THR A 550 -24.97 -15.89 32.08
C THR A 550 -25.51 -16.51 30.80
N ILE A 551 -26.64 -17.21 30.90
CA ILE A 551 -27.30 -17.85 29.76
C ILE A 551 -28.39 -16.93 29.22
N GLY A 552 -28.38 -16.68 27.93
CA GLY A 552 -29.41 -15.91 27.23
C GLY A 552 -30.79 -16.56 27.33
N ASN A 553 -31.84 -15.74 27.34
CA ASN A 553 -33.22 -16.18 27.54
C ASN A 553 -34.15 -15.90 26.35
N GLN A 554 -33.61 -15.37 25.25
CA GLN A 554 -34.36 -15.01 24.05
C GLN A 554 -33.66 -15.57 22.80
N ASN A 555 -34.46 -16.14 21.88
CA ASN A 555 -34.00 -16.61 20.57
C ASN A 555 -34.47 -15.63 19.49
N TYR A 556 -33.99 -14.39 19.53
CA TYR A 556 -34.33 -13.40 18.51
C TYR A 556 -33.29 -13.44 17.39
N THR A 557 -33.76 -13.51 16.14
CA THR A 557 -32.89 -13.68 14.96
C THR A 557 -32.69 -12.40 14.15
N GLY A 558 -33.33 -11.30 14.57
CA GLY A 558 -33.14 -9.99 13.95
C GLY A 558 -32.03 -9.20 14.64
N ALA A 559 -31.83 -7.96 14.21
CA ALA A 559 -30.91 -7.02 14.85
C ALA A 559 -31.49 -6.46 16.15
N LEU A 560 -30.64 -6.34 17.18
CA LEU A 560 -30.94 -5.74 18.47
C LEU A 560 -29.98 -4.57 18.72
N GLY A 561 -30.50 -3.41 19.09
CA GLY A 561 -29.71 -2.21 19.36
C GLY A 561 -29.83 -1.75 20.82
N LEU A 562 -28.73 -1.22 21.37
CA LEU A 562 -28.72 -0.45 22.61
C LEU A 562 -28.25 0.97 22.33
N ASP A 563 -29.07 1.92 22.72
CA ASP A 563 -28.82 3.34 22.53
C ASP A 563 -28.02 3.90 23.70
N PHE A 564 -27.04 4.75 23.41
CA PHE A 564 -26.25 5.42 24.44
C PHE A 564 -25.79 6.82 23.99
N VAL A 565 -25.44 7.64 24.97
CA VAL A 565 -24.88 8.98 24.79
C VAL A 565 -23.46 8.98 25.35
N VAL A 566 -22.55 9.58 24.59
CA VAL A 566 -21.17 9.86 24.96
C VAL A 566 -21.08 11.34 25.35
N GLU A 567 -20.67 11.62 26.58
CA GLU A 567 -20.59 12.98 27.15
C GLU A 567 -19.20 13.62 26.97
N GLU A 568 -18.13 12.82 26.87
CA GLU A 568 -16.74 13.24 26.60
C GLU A 568 -16.13 12.32 25.53
N THR A 569 -15.18 12.81 24.72
CA THR A 569 -14.55 12.05 23.64
C THR A 569 -13.88 10.77 24.16
N ILE A 570 -14.19 9.65 23.52
CA ILE A 570 -13.62 8.32 23.85
C ILE A 570 -12.99 7.67 22.62
N ARG A 571 -12.03 6.80 22.85
CA ARG A 571 -11.52 5.85 21.85
C ARG A 571 -12.15 4.50 22.12
N VAL A 572 -12.78 3.92 21.11
CA VAL A 572 -13.29 2.55 21.13
C VAL A 572 -12.15 1.63 20.71
N LEU A 573 -11.92 0.60 21.51
CA LEU A 573 -10.78 -0.30 21.36
C LEU A 573 -11.22 -1.68 20.87
N GLU A 574 -12.38 -2.15 21.33
CA GLU A 574 -12.91 -3.48 21.00
C GLU A 574 -14.43 -3.40 20.81
N LEU A 575 -15.00 -4.20 19.91
CA LEU A 575 -16.42 -4.53 19.93
C LEU A 575 -16.60 -5.89 20.58
N GLY A 576 -17.79 -6.17 21.13
CA GLY A 576 -18.06 -7.45 21.79
C GLY A 576 -19.44 -8.02 21.58
N ALA A 577 -19.49 -9.34 21.38
CA ALA A 577 -20.70 -10.16 21.26
C ALA A 577 -20.99 -10.90 22.57
N PHE A 578 -22.22 -10.89 23.05
CA PHE A 578 -22.64 -11.72 24.18
C PHE A 578 -22.55 -13.22 23.83
N ASP A 579 -21.79 -13.98 24.63
CA ASP A 579 -21.65 -15.44 24.56
C ASP A 579 -22.52 -16.07 25.65
N SER A 580 -23.63 -16.68 25.24
CA SER A 580 -24.60 -17.23 26.17
C SER A 580 -24.05 -18.48 26.86
N GLY A 581 -23.67 -18.29 28.12
CA GLY A 581 -23.10 -19.34 28.96
C GLY A 581 -21.57 -19.32 28.99
N ALA A 582 -20.94 -18.37 28.28
CA ALA A 582 -19.50 -18.22 28.18
C ALA A 582 -18.82 -19.53 27.72
N ASP A 583 -19.45 -20.26 26.80
CA ASP A 583 -19.00 -21.58 26.33
C ASP A 583 -18.57 -21.59 24.86
N GLY A 584 -18.50 -20.41 24.26
CA GLY A 584 -18.11 -20.14 22.88
C GLY A 584 -19.30 -19.96 21.95
N LEU A 585 -19.15 -19.09 20.97
CA LEU A 585 -20.22 -18.74 20.05
C LEU A 585 -20.58 -19.93 19.16
N LYS A 586 -21.84 -20.35 19.18
CA LYS A 586 -22.32 -21.49 18.37
C LYS A 586 -22.74 -21.12 16.95
N ARG A 587 -22.51 -19.87 16.55
CA ARG A 587 -22.83 -19.33 15.21
C ARG A 587 -22.21 -17.95 15.00
N PRO A 588 -22.19 -17.49 13.73
CA PRO A 588 -21.82 -16.12 13.42
C PRO A 588 -22.74 -15.10 14.12
N ILE A 589 -22.12 -14.13 14.78
CA ILE A 589 -22.76 -12.96 15.38
C ILE A 589 -22.05 -11.72 14.85
N THR A 590 -22.82 -10.78 14.33
CA THR A 590 -22.27 -9.52 13.81
C THR A 590 -22.55 -8.41 14.81
N VAL A 591 -21.53 -7.63 15.18
CA VAL A 591 -21.66 -6.46 16.06
C VAL A 591 -21.20 -5.23 15.30
N SER A 592 -21.99 -4.16 15.32
CA SER A 592 -21.69 -2.90 14.62
C SER A 592 -21.99 -1.67 15.46
N MET A 593 -21.19 -0.62 15.29
CA MET A 593 -21.35 0.69 15.92
C MET A 593 -21.98 1.67 14.94
N TRP A 594 -22.99 2.42 15.38
CA TRP A 594 -23.71 3.39 14.54
C TRP A 594 -23.81 4.77 15.18
N SER A 595 -23.66 5.82 14.38
CA SER A 595 -23.99 7.19 14.78
C SER A 595 -25.50 7.46 14.63
N ARG A 596 -26.03 8.41 15.41
CA ARG A 596 -27.44 8.82 15.40
C ARG A 596 -27.66 10.32 15.25
N ASP A 597 -28.81 10.69 14.69
CA ASP A 597 -29.26 12.07 14.60
C ASP A 597 -30.12 12.51 15.80
N ASP A 598 -29.49 12.94 16.90
CA ASP A 598 -29.89 14.11 17.71
C ASP A 598 -29.38 14.11 19.17
N MET A 599 -29.30 15.33 19.70
CA MET A 599 -29.22 15.62 21.14
C MET A 599 -30.59 16.13 21.60
N GLU A 600 -31.32 15.27 22.33
CA GLU A 600 -32.48 15.48 23.22
C GLU A 600 -33.86 15.91 22.67
N THR A 601 -34.85 15.01 22.85
CA THR A 601 -35.97 15.29 23.79
C THR A 601 -36.33 14.05 24.63
N PRO A 602 -36.26 14.08 25.97
CA PRO A 602 -36.71 12.97 26.81
C PRO A 602 -38.21 12.67 26.60
N GLY A 603 -38.51 11.66 25.78
CA GLY A 603 -39.87 11.13 25.55
C GLY A 603 -40.38 11.09 24.11
N GLU A 604 -39.61 11.57 23.12
CA GLU A 604 -39.88 11.29 21.70
C GLU A 604 -38.90 10.20 21.26
N VAL A 605 -39.40 9.00 21.00
CA VAL A 605 -38.58 7.80 20.70
C VAL A 605 -38.71 7.38 19.23
N ASN A 606 -39.37 8.16 18.36
CA ASN A 606 -39.93 7.63 17.10
C ASN A 606 -39.35 8.24 15.81
N ASP A 607 -38.36 9.12 15.87
CA ASP A 607 -37.75 9.78 14.71
C ASP A 607 -36.28 9.46 14.47
N ASP A 608 -35.59 8.86 15.44
CA ASP A 608 -34.18 8.48 15.30
C ASP A 608 -33.93 7.53 14.13
N ILE A 609 -32.99 7.90 13.26
CA ILE A 609 -32.44 7.03 12.22
C ILE A 609 -30.94 6.79 12.46
N GLY A 610 -30.46 5.59 12.13
CA GLY A 610 -29.02 5.35 12.02
C GLY A 610 -28.49 6.17 10.85
N LEU A 611 -27.52 7.04 11.10
CA LEU A 611 -26.93 7.90 10.08
C LEU A 611 -25.81 7.17 9.32
N GLU A 612 -24.88 6.60 10.06
CA GLU A 612 -23.66 5.99 9.52
C GLU A 612 -23.22 4.82 10.40
N MET A 613 -22.75 3.75 9.76
CA MET A 613 -22.09 2.64 10.44
C MET A 613 -20.61 2.98 10.56
N LEU A 614 -20.10 3.03 11.79
CA LEU A 614 -18.75 3.50 12.10
C LEU A 614 -17.74 2.37 12.21
N ALA A 615 -18.19 1.18 12.62
CA ALA A 615 -17.35 -0.02 12.71
C ALA A 615 -18.24 -1.27 12.74
N GLN A 616 -17.66 -2.41 12.34
CA GLN A 616 -18.32 -3.70 12.35
C GLN A 616 -17.30 -4.81 12.58
N ILE A 617 -17.68 -5.81 13.37
CA ILE A 617 -16.93 -7.06 13.55
C ILE A 617 -17.88 -8.25 13.41
N GLU A 618 -17.43 -9.29 12.71
CA GLU A 618 -18.08 -10.59 12.68
C GLU A 618 -17.37 -11.56 13.63
N PHE A 619 -18.12 -12.11 14.56
CA PHE A 619 -17.67 -13.14 15.49
C PHE A 619 -18.19 -14.49 15.01
N GLY A 620 -17.41 -15.56 15.11
CA GLY A 620 -17.87 -16.89 14.72
C GLY A 620 -17.13 -18.02 15.42
N PRO A 621 -17.59 -19.29 15.30
CA PRO A 621 -16.86 -20.43 15.84
C PRO A 621 -15.48 -20.52 15.17
N GLY A 622 -14.41 -20.28 15.93
CA GLY A 622 -13.02 -20.24 15.42
C GLY A 622 -12.40 -18.82 15.42
N ASN A 623 -13.22 -17.77 15.35
CA ASN A 623 -12.81 -16.38 15.51
C ASN A 623 -13.76 -15.72 16.52
N GLU A 624 -13.69 -16.19 17.76
CA GLU A 624 -14.58 -15.72 18.82
C GLU A 624 -14.00 -14.51 19.56
N GLY A 625 -12.70 -14.24 19.45
CA GLY A 625 -12.01 -13.23 20.28
C GLY A 625 -11.95 -13.59 21.77
N ASP A 626 -11.56 -12.60 22.57
CA ASP A 626 -11.29 -12.76 23.99
C ASP A 626 -12.55 -12.77 24.85
N LEU A 627 -12.59 -13.62 25.88
CA LEU A 627 -13.69 -13.64 26.83
C LEU A 627 -13.51 -12.59 27.94
N ARG A 628 -14.29 -11.51 27.86
CA ARG A 628 -14.43 -10.48 28.90
C ARG A 628 -15.82 -10.53 29.49
N ASP A 629 -15.93 -10.84 30.78
CA ASP A 629 -17.22 -11.04 31.44
C ASP A 629 -18.04 -12.14 30.71
N ALA A 630 -19.25 -11.86 30.22
CA ALA A 630 -20.00 -12.78 29.35
C ALA A 630 -19.95 -12.39 27.86
N HIS A 631 -19.00 -11.54 27.47
CA HIS A 631 -18.82 -11.10 26.10
C HIS A 631 -17.52 -11.64 25.51
N ARG A 632 -17.59 -11.94 24.23
CA ARG A 632 -16.47 -12.20 23.34
C ARG A 632 -16.08 -10.90 22.66
N THR A 633 -14.83 -10.47 22.73
CA THR A 633 -14.36 -9.16 22.25
C THR A 633 -13.21 -9.31 21.27
N ILE A 634 -13.24 -8.53 20.20
CA ILE A 634 -12.17 -8.43 19.19
C ILE A 634 -11.81 -6.95 19.07
N ALA A 635 -10.51 -6.67 18.97
CA ALA A 635 -9.99 -5.33 18.79
C ALA A 635 -10.38 -4.76 17.42
N LEU A 636 -10.55 -3.44 17.34
CA LEU A 636 -10.69 -2.79 16.04
C LEU A 636 -9.29 -2.63 15.42
N GLU A 637 -9.18 -2.94 14.12
CA GLU A 637 -7.95 -2.75 13.34
C GLU A 637 -7.65 -1.25 13.17
N ASP A 638 -8.70 -0.48 12.89
CA ASP A 638 -8.64 0.98 12.78
C ASP A 638 -9.02 1.71 14.08
N GLU A 639 -8.38 2.85 14.32
CA GLU A 639 -8.72 3.71 15.46
C GLU A 639 -10.14 4.31 15.31
N LEU A 640 -11.08 3.89 16.16
CA LEU A 640 -12.41 4.48 16.25
C LEU A 640 -12.51 5.48 17.41
N VAL A 641 -12.64 6.77 17.08
CA VAL A 641 -12.90 7.84 18.06
C VAL A 641 -14.36 8.26 18.02
N LEU A 642 -15.03 8.22 19.17
CA LEU A 642 -16.39 8.74 19.33
C LEU A 642 -16.36 10.09 20.04
N GLU A 643 -16.79 11.12 19.33
CA GLU A 643 -17.01 12.46 19.88
C GLU A 643 -18.29 12.52 20.73
N PRO A 644 -18.46 13.54 21.59
CA PRO A 644 -19.69 13.71 22.36
C PRO A 644 -20.94 13.72 21.46
N GLY A 645 -21.86 12.80 21.69
CA GLY A 645 -22.97 12.53 20.77
C GLY A 645 -23.78 11.29 21.12
N ALA A 646 -24.76 10.96 20.28
CA ALA A 646 -25.65 9.81 20.43
C ALA A 646 -25.29 8.68 19.46
N TYR A 647 -25.27 7.46 19.96
CA TYR A 647 -24.83 6.28 19.23
C TYR A 647 -25.71 5.06 19.56
N THR A 648 -25.59 4.02 18.73
CA THR A 648 -26.20 2.70 18.98
C THR A 648 -25.19 1.60 18.71
N ILE A 649 -25.04 0.68 19.68
CA ILE A 649 -24.36 -0.60 19.45
C ILE A 649 -25.41 -1.63 19.01
N VAL A 650 -25.20 -2.25 17.86
CA VAL A 650 -26.14 -3.18 17.23
C VAL A 650 -25.51 -4.56 17.14
N ALA A 651 -26.26 -5.60 17.50
CA ALA A 651 -25.85 -6.98 17.27
C ALA A 651 -26.95 -7.81 16.62
N SER A 652 -26.56 -8.69 15.69
CA SER A 652 -27.45 -9.56 14.93
C SER A 652 -26.85 -10.98 14.78
N GLY A 653 -27.66 -11.95 14.37
CA GLY A 653 -27.22 -13.36 14.20
C GLY A 653 -27.60 -14.31 15.34
N TYR A 654 -28.14 -13.80 16.46
CA TYR A 654 -28.60 -14.63 17.59
C TYR A 654 -29.76 -15.59 17.23
N GLY A 655 -30.02 -16.58 18.08
CA GLY A 655 -31.19 -17.47 17.89
C GLY A 655 -31.12 -18.79 18.65
N ALA A 656 -31.87 -19.80 18.19
CA ALA A 656 -31.93 -21.12 18.84
C ALA A 656 -30.57 -21.84 18.84
N GLY A 657 -29.83 -21.82 19.95
CA GLY A 657 -28.50 -22.43 20.09
C GLY A 657 -27.41 -21.43 20.51
N GLU A 658 -27.69 -20.14 20.35
CA GLU A 658 -26.89 -19.01 20.86
C GLU A 658 -27.90 -17.89 21.19
N PRO A 659 -28.63 -18.00 22.31
CA PRO A 659 -29.70 -17.06 22.65
C PRO A 659 -29.13 -15.72 23.13
N ASN A 660 -29.71 -14.62 22.68
CA ASN A 660 -29.45 -13.30 23.29
C ASN A 660 -30.16 -13.21 24.66
N GLY A 661 -29.77 -12.25 25.51
CA GLY A 661 -30.51 -11.97 26.74
C GLY A 661 -31.53 -10.83 26.58
N ASN A 662 -32.57 -10.87 27.41
CA ASN A 662 -33.64 -9.86 27.51
C ASN A 662 -33.97 -9.60 29.00
N VAL A 663 -34.79 -8.58 29.29
CA VAL A 663 -35.25 -8.18 30.62
C VAL A 663 -35.61 -9.39 31.49
N GLY A 664 -34.89 -9.53 32.60
CA GLY A 664 -35.02 -10.65 33.54
C GLY A 664 -33.88 -11.67 33.48
N THR A 665 -32.91 -11.49 32.60
CA THR A 665 -31.63 -12.23 32.64
C THR A 665 -30.84 -11.78 33.88
N PRO A 666 -30.39 -12.70 34.76
CA PRO A 666 -29.54 -12.36 35.91
C PRO A 666 -28.21 -11.73 35.46
N GLY A 667 -27.60 -10.90 36.30
CA GLY A 667 -26.23 -10.42 36.08
C GLY A 667 -26.06 -9.27 35.08
N MET A 668 -27.14 -8.77 34.48
CA MET A 668 -27.11 -7.56 33.63
C MET A 668 -26.88 -6.32 34.50
N SER A 669 -25.69 -5.69 34.38
CA SER A 669 -25.39 -4.42 35.04
C SER A 669 -24.92 -3.41 33.99
N LEU A 670 -25.50 -2.21 34.01
CA LEU A 670 -24.87 -1.08 33.33
C LEU A 670 -23.62 -0.69 34.11
N THR A 671 -22.55 -0.32 33.41
CA THR A 671 -21.46 0.40 34.03
C THR A 671 -21.99 1.78 34.42
N GLU A 672 -21.94 2.15 35.71
CA GLU A 672 -22.29 3.51 36.15
C GLU A 672 -21.09 4.43 35.84
N ASP A 673 -21.00 4.90 34.60
CA ASP A 673 -19.97 5.84 34.15
C ASP A 673 -20.62 7.21 33.85
N PRO A 674 -20.10 8.34 34.38
CA PRO A 674 -20.58 9.67 34.03
C PRO A 674 -20.35 10.07 32.55
N ILE A 675 -19.59 9.30 31.77
CA ILE A 675 -19.22 9.59 30.38
C ILE A 675 -20.11 8.85 29.37
N ILE A 676 -20.51 7.61 29.66
CA ILE A 676 -21.40 6.82 28.80
C ILE A 676 -22.71 6.58 29.53
N THR A 677 -23.79 7.17 29.01
CA THR A 677 -25.13 6.96 29.54
C THR A 677 -25.96 6.18 28.53
N PHE A 678 -26.32 4.93 28.87
CA PHE A 678 -27.31 4.19 28.08
C PHE A 678 -28.68 4.84 28.22
N VAL A 679 -29.38 5.02 27.11
CA VAL A 679 -30.66 5.72 27.04
C VAL A 679 -31.72 4.89 26.33
N GLY A 680 -32.98 5.24 26.53
CA GLY A 680 -34.09 4.57 25.86
C GLY A 680 -34.37 3.16 26.40
N GLY A 681 -35.02 2.33 25.59
CA GLY A 681 -35.45 0.98 25.97
C GLY A 681 -34.96 -0.14 25.06
N GLY A 682 -33.88 0.13 24.29
CA GLY A 682 -33.37 -0.72 23.23
C GLY A 682 -34.15 -0.64 21.92
N ARG A 683 -33.59 -1.22 20.86
CA ARG A 683 -34.18 -1.27 19.51
C ARG A 683 -34.19 -2.68 18.93
N TYR A 684 -35.09 -2.95 18.00
CA TYR A 684 -35.12 -4.20 17.25
C TYR A 684 -35.48 -4.01 15.77
N GLY A 685 -35.01 -4.92 14.93
CA GLY A 685 -35.28 -4.94 13.49
C GLY A 685 -35.22 -6.37 12.95
N ASN A 686 -36.02 -6.69 11.93
CA ASN A 686 -35.99 -8.03 11.32
C ASN A 686 -34.87 -8.18 10.28
N ASP A 687 -34.36 -7.06 9.78
CA ASP A 687 -33.22 -7.03 8.88
C ASP A 687 -31.94 -7.06 9.72
N VAL A 688 -31.00 -7.95 9.37
CA VAL A 688 -29.79 -8.21 10.16
C VAL A 688 -28.60 -7.37 9.69
N THR A 689 -28.69 -6.78 8.49
CA THR A 689 -27.64 -5.92 7.90
C THR A 689 -27.98 -4.43 8.01
N ALA A 690 -29.17 -4.09 8.50
CA ALA A 690 -29.64 -2.70 8.59
C ALA A 690 -29.81 -2.24 10.04
N TYR A 691 -29.74 -0.93 10.23
CA TYR A 691 -30.04 -0.29 11.52
C TYR A 691 -31.43 -0.67 12.05
N PRO A 692 -31.56 -1.15 13.30
CA PRO A 692 -32.85 -1.54 13.88
C PRO A 692 -33.69 -0.31 14.23
N GLY A 693 -34.50 0.17 13.29
CA GLY A 693 -35.29 1.39 13.46
C GLY A 693 -36.53 1.30 14.38
N VAL A 694 -36.85 0.14 14.97
CA VAL A 694 -38.04 0.01 15.84
C VAL A 694 -37.65 0.15 17.32
N PRO A 695 -38.07 1.24 18.00
CA PRO A 695 -37.80 1.42 19.42
C PRO A 695 -38.60 0.44 20.25
N ASP A 696 -37.98 -0.05 21.33
CA ASP A 696 -38.65 -0.87 22.31
C ASP A 696 -38.86 -0.08 23.62
N GLY A 697 -40.08 -0.09 24.16
CA GLY A 697 -40.45 0.67 25.36
C GLY A 697 -39.97 0.04 26.68
N GLY A 698 -38.85 -0.68 26.66
CA GLY A 698 -38.27 -1.35 27.82
C GLY A 698 -37.36 -0.46 28.66
N PRO A 699 -36.65 -1.02 29.65
CA PRO A 699 -35.56 -0.32 30.31
C PRO A 699 -34.33 -0.22 29.38
N GLU A 700 -33.45 0.73 29.64
CA GLU A 700 -32.16 0.98 28.97
C GLU A 700 -31.29 -0.27 28.82
N ASN A 701 -31.28 -1.15 29.82
CA ASN A 701 -30.60 -2.45 29.77
C ASN A 701 -31.48 -3.57 29.20
N ARG A 702 -32.25 -3.30 28.14
CA ARG A 702 -33.26 -4.26 27.66
C ARG A 702 -32.65 -5.56 27.14
N TYR A 703 -31.60 -5.46 26.34
CA TYR A 703 -31.00 -6.59 25.63
C TYR A 703 -29.58 -6.84 26.13
N ALA A 704 -29.23 -8.12 26.20
CA ALA A 704 -27.84 -8.57 26.28
C ALA A 704 -27.46 -9.12 24.91
N ALA A 705 -26.74 -8.30 24.14
CA ALA A 705 -26.37 -8.58 22.76
C ALA A 705 -24.95 -8.02 22.50
N GLY A 706 -24.82 -6.80 21.95
CA GLY A 706 -23.52 -6.16 21.74
C GLY A 706 -22.99 -5.38 22.96
N THR A 707 -21.67 -5.21 23.04
CA THR A 707 -20.94 -4.30 23.94
C THR A 707 -19.70 -3.74 23.22
N PHE A 708 -18.94 -2.89 23.89
CA PHE A 708 -17.63 -2.40 23.40
C PHE A 708 -16.72 -2.05 24.58
N ALA A 709 -15.41 -2.11 24.37
CA ALA A 709 -14.41 -1.59 25.29
C ALA A 709 -13.95 -0.20 24.82
N PHE A 710 -13.73 0.70 25.77
CA PHE A 710 -13.31 2.07 25.45
C PHE A 710 -12.31 2.61 26.47
N GLU A 711 -11.48 3.54 26.00
CA GLU A 711 -10.69 4.42 26.86
C GLU A 711 -11.11 5.88 26.65
N ILE A 712 -10.88 6.69 27.68
CA ILE A 712 -11.20 8.12 27.63
C ILE A 712 -9.99 8.85 27.06
N LEU A 713 -10.18 9.57 25.95
CA LEU A 713 -9.13 10.41 25.36
C LEU A 713 -9.02 11.72 26.15
N SER A 714 -8.34 11.64 27.29
CA SER A 714 -7.96 12.74 28.18
C SER A 714 -9.07 13.76 28.52
N SER A 715 -9.68 13.61 29.70
CA SER A 715 -10.16 14.81 30.40
C SER A 715 -8.92 15.56 30.93
N PRO A 716 -8.79 16.89 30.76
CA PRO A 716 -7.60 17.61 31.19
C PRO A 716 -7.38 17.41 32.69
N LEU A 717 -6.17 16.97 33.09
CA LEU A 717 -5.78 16.77 34.48
C LEU A 717 -6.08 18.04 35.30
N ARG A 718 -7.15 18.00 36.09
CA ARG A 718 -7.65 19.15 36.85
C ARG A 718 -8.03 18.76 38.25
N PHE A 719 -7.74 19.63 39.21
CA PHE A 719 -8.34 19.54 40.53
C PHE A 719 -9.86 19.73 40.42
N THR A 720 -10.62 18.76 40.90
CA THR A 720 -12.09 18.73 40.87
C THR A 720 -12.68 19.18 42.21
N ASP A 721 -11.97 18.96 43.31
CA ASP A 721 -12.35 19.47 44.64
C ASP A 721 -11.12 19.77 45.51
N ILE A 722 -11.26 20.76 46.39
CA ILE A 722 -10.30 21.04 47.46
C ILE A 722 -11.09 21.36 48.72
N SER A 723 -10.98 20.50 49.73
CA SER A 723 -11.73 20.61 50.98
C SER A 723 -10.81 20.65 52.19
N TYR A 724 -11.25 21.33 53.26
CA TYR A 724 -10.51 21.47 54.51
C TYR A 724 -11.35 21.01 55.71
N ASP A 725 -10.86 20.06 56.49
CA ASP A 725 -11.46 19.63 57.76
C ASP A 725 -10.85 20.44 58.93
N PRO A 726 -11.58 21.41 59.52
CA PRO A 726 -11.06 22.24 60.60
C PRO A 726 -10.93 21.51 61.95
N VAL A 727 -11.43 20.28 62.07
CA VAL A 727 -11.32 19.47 63.29
C VAL A 727 -10.03 18.66 63.30
N GLN A 728 -9.65 18.12 62.14
CA GLN A 728 -8.42 17.34 61.95
C GLN A 728 -7.26 18.21 61.44
N GLU A 729 -7.54 19.43 61.00
CA GLU A 729 -6.58 20.37 60.39
C GLU A 729 -5.95 19.84 59.09
N GLU A 730 -6.70 19.02 58.35
CA GLU A 730 -6.28 18.36 57.11
C GLU A 730 -6.92 19.02 55.87
N THR A 731 -6.16 19.10 54.78
CA THR A 731 -6.66 19.52 53.46
C THR A 731 -6.64 18.34 52.51
N THR A 732 -7.78 18.02 51.91
CA THR A 732 -7.90 16.99 50.88
C THR A 732 -8.09 17.63 49.52
N MET A 733 -7.23 17.25 48.58
CA MET A 733 -7.29 17.67 47.18
C MET A 733 -7.67 16.46 46.34
N THR A 734 -8.67 16.62 45.49
CA THR A 734 -9.15 15.59 44.57
C THR A 734 -9.01 16.10 43.14
N TRP A 735 -8.53 15.24 42.25
CA TRP A 735 -8.42 15.53 40.82
C TRP A 735 -9.02 14.40 39.98
N SER A 736 -9.29 14.71 38.71
CA SER A 736 -9.65 13.72 37.71
C SER A 736 -8.46 12.83 37.39
N SER A 737 -8.62 11.51 37.52
CA SER A 737 -7.57 10.51 37.30
C SER A 737 -8.01 9.46 36.28
N VAL A 738 -7.03 8.80 35.66
CA VAL A 738 -7.22 7.61 34.83
C VAL A 738 -6.94 6.40 35.72
N PRO A 739 -7.82 5.38 35.80
CA PRO A 739 -7.60 4.18 36.61
C PRO A 739 -6.27 3.46 36.30
N ASN A 740 -5.72 2.73 37.28
CA ASN A 740 -4.46 1.96 37.17
C ASN A 740 -3.22 2.77 36.75
N ARG A 741 -3.24 4.10 36.89
CA ARG A 741 -2.06 4.95 36.73
C ARG A 741 -1.49 5.37 38.07
N ILE A 742 -0.23 5.82 38.04
CA ILE A 742 0.47 6.36 39.20
C ILE A 742 0.65 7.86 38.99
N TYR A 743 0.28 8.64 40.00
CA TYR A 743 0.39 10.09 39.98
C TYR A 743 1.42 10.57 41.00
N ALA A 744 2.08 11.69 40.66
CA ALA A 744 2.89 12.45 41.59
C ALA A 744 2.26 13.80 41.89
N ILE A 745 2.37 14.25 43.14
CA ILE A 745 1.92 15.57 43.59
C ILE A 745 3.09 16.34 44.19
N ASP A 746 3.30 17.56 43.67
CA ASP A 746 4.35 18.46 44.12
C ASP A 746 3.76 19.71 44.78
N GLU A 747 4.45 20.23 45.80
CA GLU A 747 4.17 21.51 46.44
C GLU A 747 5.22 22.56 46.06
N SER A 748 4.78 23.81 45.90
CA SER A 748 5.66 24.96 45.79
C SER A 748 5.16 26.12 46.62
N ILE A 749 6.07 26.89 47.22
CA ILE A 749 5.76 28.15 47.90
C ILE A 749 6.02 29.38 47.02
N ASP A 750 6.69 29.22 45.87
CA ASP A 750 7.16 30.32 45.03
C ASP A 750 6.94 30.13 43.51
N LEU A 751 6.32 29.01 43.09
CA LEU A 751 6.11 28.57 41.71
C LEU A 751 7.40 28.29 40.91
N ILE A 752 8.56 28.34 41.54
CA ILE A 752 9.86 28.11 40.90
C ILE A 752 10.45 26.80 41.40
N THR A 753 10.49 26.63 42.72
CA THR A 753 11.00 25.42 43.38
C THR A 753 9.83 24.53 43.75
N TRP A 754 9.89 23.27 43.30
CA TRP A 754 8.86 22.26 43.55
C TRP A 754 9.46 21.15 44.40
N GLU A 755 8.78 20.80 45.49
CA GLU A 755 9.10 19.68 46.37
C GLU A 755 8.05 18.59 46.15
N GLU A 756 8.50 17.38 45.84
CA GLU A 756 7.64 16.23 45.65
C GLU A 756 7.12 15.75 47.01
N LEU A 757 5.80 15.64 47.14
CA LEU A 757 5.16 15.18 48.38
C LEU A 757 4.91 13.68 48.36
N ASP A 758 4.48 13.15 47.21
CA ASP A 758 4.25 11.72 46.95
C ASP A 758 4.31 11.48 45.45
N ASP A 759 4.92 10.37 45.04
CA ASP A 759 5.11 9.94 43.66
C ASP A 759 4.47 8.57 43.36
N SER A 760 3.74 8.01 44.33
CA SER A 760 3.25 6.63 44.34
C SER A 760 1.73 6.52 44.40
N LEU A 761 1.00 7.59 44.05
CA LEU A 761 -0.45 7.67 44.20
C LEU A 761 -1.15 6.89 43.09
N ALA A 762 -1.38 5.60 43.35
CA ALA A 762 -2.15 4.73 42.47
C ALA A 762 -3.62 5.16 42.43
N SER A 763 -4.16 5.33 41.23
CA SER A 763 -5.58 5.58 41.02
C SER A 763 -6.37 4.27 41.04
N GLU A 764 -7.31 4.14 41.97
CA GLU A 764 -8.25 3.01 42.01
C GLU A 764 -9.54 3.28 41.20
N GLY A 765 -9.70 4.47 40.64
CA GLY A 765 -10.86 4.88 39.83
C GLY A 765 -10.65 6.26 39.20
N MET A 766 -11.73 6.87 38.70
CA MET A 766 -11.69 8.13 37.93
C MET A 766 -11.32 9.39 38.74
N SER A 767 -11.03 9.24 40.04
CA SER A 767 -10.52 10.32 40.86
C SER A 767 -9.52 9.78 41.86
N THR A 768 -8.44 10.54 42.06
CA THR A 768 -7.47 10.30 43.12
C THR A 768 -7.55 11.47 44.09
N SER A 769 -7.42 11.16 45.38
CA SER A 769 -7.41 12.15 46.43
C SER A 769 -6.11 12.05 47.22
N PHE A 770 -5.53 13.20 47.56
CA PHE A 770 -4.39 13.29 48.44
C PHE A 770 -4.72 14.21 49.61
N THR A 771 -4.37 13.77 50.81
CA THR A 771 -4.61 14.51 52.05
C THR A 771 -3.28 14.92 52.67
N ILE A 772 -3.17 16.21 53.00
CA ILE A 772 -2.01 16.77 53.68
C ILE A 772 -2.43 17.45 54.99
N ASP A 773 -1.57 17.33 56.00
CA ASP A 773 -1.67 18.06 57.26
C ASP A 773 -1.49 19.58 57.04
N THR A 774 -1.73 20.37 58.10
CA THR A 774 -1.65 21.85 58.13
C THR A 774 -0.71 22.51 57.13
N LEU A 775 -1.28 23.34 56.25
CA LEU A 775 -0.53 24.14 55.28
C LEU A 775 0.18 25.34 55.94
N PRO A 776 1.48 25.56 55.70
CA PRO A 776 2.27 26.61 56.36
C PRO A 776 1.98 28.05 55.86
N GLY A 777 1.00 28.23 54.97
CA GLY A 777 0.65 29.55 54.41
C GLY A 777 -0.03 29.45 53.06
N LYS A 778 0.44 30.24 52.08
CA LYS A 778 0.04 30.07 50.68
C LYS A 778 1.00 29.07 50.03
N SER A 779 0.43 27.99 49.50
CA SER A 779 1.14 26.97 48.74
C SER A 779 0.46 26.79 47.38
N PHE A 780 1.22 26.33 46.41
CA PHE A 780 0.79 25.95 45.08
C PHE A 780 1.02 24.45 44.93
N PHE A 781 0.08 23.78 44.27
CA PHE A 781 0.14 22.35 44.03
C PHE A 781 0.03 22.08 42.54
N ARG A 782 0.75 21.06 42.09
CA ARG A 782 0.56 20.49 40.75
C ARG A 782 0.54 18.98 40.88
N VAL A 783 -0.23 18.36 40.01
CA VAL A 783 -0.26 16.91 39.83
C VAL A 783 0.29 16.61 38.46
N ARG A 784 1.02 15.50 38.34
CA ARG A 784 1.58 15.01 37.09
C ARG A 784 1.41 13.49 37.02
N LEU A 785 1.15 12.98 35.82
CA LEU A 785 1.16 11.55 35.55
C LEU A 785 2.63 11.07 35.56
N GLN A 786 2.90 9.92 36.18
CA GLN A 786 4.18 9.23 36.02
C GLN A 786 4.12 8.39 34.73
N GLU A 787 5.10 8.56 33.85
CA GLU A 787 5.27 7.73 32.64
C GLU A 787 5.72 6.31 32.98
#